data_AF-A0A3B8IF62-F1
#
_entry.id   AF-A0A3B8IF62-F1
#
_cell.length_a   1.000
_cell.length_b   1.000
_cell.length_c   1.000
_cell.angle_alpha   90.00
_cell.angle_beta   90.00
_cell.angle_gamma   90.00
#
_symmetry.space_group_name_H-M   'P 1'
#
loop_
_entity.id
_entity.type
_entity.pdbx_description
1 polymer ?
#
loop_
_entity_poly.entity_id
_entity_poly.type
_entity_poly.pdbx_seq_one_letter_code
_entity_poly.pdbx_strand_id
1 'polypeptide(L)'
;MMNDWWFWREWPTPYRRFTTFLFGVAGLLLLSFLGLYAADIIPALGWDVISRGEWIANPLTLFDPDTHSTNLSGDFLLVQQLFRGKPLHIEAAWGYGLLALIGFLFSLGLALISSLSRLWYIVGMTAVVFLLFFFKLDLLQVPFAENRGGLVLTLVLYLPLSYYFHAIKTEVSLFVRMALFAIATVVLGVLVAQFSDPTYPLFFLSQYAVILPIFLILLFVITVAHEPIANLLYVATQSGGKQAVFHYITFTAIYLAYLFISYLHATNTLHWDIYFLDGYVVLAISSILGIWGFRQRADMAKNSLPYRPVGAWMYFLMMIGSWGSLIYFWITANDPLIETVEEVTYMAHMGFGVVFFLYTLSNFYTPMRLGKAVYRVLYKPHRMPFYVFRFMGIIASIAAGYNSSNYPITRTTAGYFNGIADAYWLEEDLTLAQAYYMEGRIFSSVNHRSNYSLASVAIENQRTQNAIQHLAKGVGKNPLPQTFVNLSLMLNDEGKFFDAKFQLEDGTATFPNSGPIANNLGLLYYNTNFLDSAGYYFADAQNSRRSVEEASTNIWSIGAKLNVKVSVDSALDLLYTGNAGQDANLLAWLGQQDQAFALPAPPPFPKDSILSQNDFGRLYNYTLLQLNQPDTAWVNDLHGYTEKLENDPWWERLTLAKAWVDFQALNFVEATKGVARLSLALPSKRGYYENLLGLMSLKIGMPNKAMVHFREAIRENHRPAPIHYVFAQLEAGQFTQARQYLSDLGSTLPSASTTRTKVNLLSEALDWNPASGKELSDQQKHWVIRYRNLYLPPATILEEWQSMGTNDFKALAGLFLWENDPELAPYVQSELSSLPVSTAALAQRIAFSLVAADPDQPDLATHSLTPITPQQKLQQRMAAIGLENGAASAETMKALAAQAPINPDLVQQVTNGLNNDGDTLGAYALIQQAVTFNQWDVELLKTYAIQCIKAGFPALGEKALDDLKLSLPAEEYNTLEAEYREIETLLTPAGFG
;
A
#
# COMPACT_ATOMS: atom_id res chain seq x y z
N MET A 1 -55.04 1.00 -19.40
CA MET A 1 -54.00 0.78 -20.43
C MET A 1 -53.27 -0.57 -20.25
N MET A 2 -53.72 -1.45 -19.35
CA MET A 2 -53.00 -2.65 -18.91
C MET A 2 -53.21 -3.93 -19.73
N ASN A 3 -53.89 -3.89 -20.89
CA ASN A 3 -54.13 -5.11 -21.66
C ASN A 3 -53.06 -5.42 -22.72
N ASP A 4 -52.08 -4.53 -22.97
CA ASP A 4 -50.96 -4.83 -23.86
C ASP A 4 -49.69 -4.04 -23.50
N TRP A 5 -48.96 -4.52 -22.51
CA TRP A 5 -47.65 -3.97 -22.11
C TRP A 5 -46.65 -3.98 -23.28
N TRP A 6 -46.78 -4.96 -24.18
CA TRP A 6 -45.90 -5.16 -25.34
C TRP A 6 -46.62 -4.87 -26.66
N PHE A 7 -47.02 -3.61 -26.88
CA PHE A 7 -47.85 -3.25 -28.03
C PHE A 7 -47.24 -3.53 -29.42
N TRP A 8 -45.93 -3.79 -29.50
CA TRP A 8 -45.26 -4.16 -30.75
C TRP A 8 -45.25 -5.67 -31.01
N ARG A 9 -45.89 -6.48 -30.17
CA ARG A 9 -45.99 -7.94 -30.33
C ARG A 9 -46.65 -8.35 -31.66
N GLU A 10 -47.59 -7.54 -32.13
CA GLU A 10 -48.33 -7.71 -33.38
C GLU A 10 -47.63 -7.12 -34.62
N TRP A 11 -46.40 -6.62 -34.47
CA TRP A 11 -45.63 -6.06 -35.58
C TRP A 11 -44.96 -7.17 -36.40
N PRO A 12 -44.55 -6.92 -37.66
CA PRO A 12 -43.87 -7.90 -38.47
C PRO A 12 -42.57 -8.28 -37.78
N THR A 13 -42.22 -9.55 -37.88
CA THR A 13 -41.07 -10.14 -37.18
C THR A 13 -39.79 -9.29 -37.17
N PRO A 14 -39.30 -8.71 -38.28
CA PRO A 14 -38.05 -7.94 -38.27
C PRO A 14 -38.18 -6.67 -37.41
N TYR A 15 -39.25 -5.90 -37.56
CA TYR A 15 -39.48 -4.68 -36.77
C TYR A 15 -39.77 -4.99 -35.31
N ARG A 16 -40.52 -6.07 -35.01
CA ARG A 16 -40.79 -6.52 -33.65
C ARG A 16 -39.49 -6.87 -32.92
N ARG A 17 -38.64 -7.71 -33.52
CA ARG A 17 -37.37 -8.15 -32.92
C ARG A 17 -36.44 -6.96 -32.64
N PHE A 18 -36.30 -6.06 -33.60
CA PHE A 18 -35.43 -4.89 -33.43
C PHE A 18 -35.97 -3.90 -32.38
N THR A 19 -37.28 -3.65 -32.33
CA THR A 19 -37.87 -2.85 -31.24
C THR A 19 -37.64 -3.48 -29.87
N THR A 20 -37.79 -4.81 -29.75
CA THR A 20 -37.47 -5.52 -28.50
C THR A 20 -35.98 -5.41 -28.14
N PHE A 21 -35.08 -5.48 -29.12
CA PHE A 21 -33.65 -5.26 -28.92
C PHE A 21 -33.38 -3.84 -28.38
N LEU A 22 -33.92 -2.80 -29.03
CA LEU A 22 -33.78 -1.42 -28.57
C LEU A 22 -34.35 -1.20 -27.16
N PHE A 23 -35.50 -1.80 -26.85
CA PHE A 23 -36.07 -1.79 -25.51
C PHE A 23 -35.14 -2.44 -24.48
N GLY A 24 -34.56 -3.60 -24.81
CA GLY A 24 -33.60 -4.29 -23.96
C GLY A 24 -32.33 -3.47 -23.70
N VAL A 25 -31.76 -2.84 -24.75
CA VAL A 25 -30.60 -1.95 -24.62
C VAL A 25 -30.92 -0.72 -23.79
N ALA A 26 -32.06 -0.07 -24.04
CA ALA A 26 -32.49 1.10 -23.27
C ALA A 26 -32.70 0.76 -21.78
N GLY A 27 -33.32 -0.39 -21.49
CA GLY A 27 -33.51 -0.89 -20.14
C GLY A 27 -32.18 -1.23 -19.45
N LEU A 28 -31.26 -1.87 -20.16
CA LEU A 28 -29.92 -2.18 -19.65
C LEU A 28 -29.16 -0.89 -19.27
N LEU A 29 -29.09 0.09 -20.16
CA LEU A 29 -28.39 1.36 -19.89
C LEU A 29 -29.03 2.12 -18.71
N LEU A 30 -30.36 2.18 -18.64
CA LEU A 30 -31.07 2.78 -17.51
C LEU A 30 -30.70 2.09 -16.19
N LEU A 31 -30.78 0.75 -16.15
CA LEU A 31 -30.48 -0.02 -14.94
C LEU A 31 -29.00 0.04 -14.57
N SER A 32 -28.09 0.04 -15.55
CA SER A 32 -26.65 0.22 -15.34
C SER A 32 -26.35 1.57 -14.71
N PHE A 33 -26.97 2.65 -15.21
CA PHE A 33 -26.80 3.97 -14.59
C PHE A 33 -27.32 3.99 -13.15
N LEU A 34 -28.54 3.49 -12.91
CA LEU A 34 -29.11 3.45 -11.56
C LEU A 34 -28.28 2.58 -10.60
N GLY A 35 -27.68 1.49 -11.10
CA GLY A 35 -26.76 0.66 -10.32
C GLY A 35 -25.46 1.37 -9.96
N LEU A 36 -24.85 2.09 -10.90
CA LEU A 36 -23.66 2.91 -10.65
C LEU A 36 -23.96 4.03 -9.64
N TYR A 37 -25.08 4.73 -9.81
CA TYR A 37 -25.54 5.79 -8.93
C TYR A 37 -25.82 5.26 -7.51
N ALA A 38 -26.59 4.17 -7.37
CA ALA A 38 -26.93 3.62 -6.05
C ALA A 38 -25.74 3.02 -5.29
N ALA A 39 -24.71 2.58 -6.00
CA ALA A 39 -23.48 2.03 -5.41
C ALA A 39 -22.38 3.09 -5.21
N ASP A 40 -22.61 4.35 -5.61
CA ASP A 40 -21.63 5.45 -5.61
C ASP A 40 -20.31 5.06 -6.30
N ILE A 41 -20.41 4.31 -7.41
CA ILE A 41 -19.25 3.82 -8.16
C ILE A 41 -18.92 4.80 -9.27
N ILE A 42 -17.73 5.41 -9.18
CA ILE A 42 -17.17 6.31 -10.18
C ILE A 42 -15.84 5.71 -10.69
N PRO A 43 -15.83 4.97 -11.81
CA PRO A 43 -14.65 4.28 -12.33
C PRO A 43 -13.40 5.14 -12.58
N ALA A 44 -13.56 6.43 -12.90
CA ALA A 44 -12.42 7.34 -13.06
C ALA A 44 -11.66 7.60 -11.75
N LEU A 45 -12.24 7.31 -10.59
CA LEU A 45 -11.63 7.56 -9.29
C LEU A 45 -11.09 6.27 -8.68
N GLY A 46 -9.94 6.39 -8.01
CA GLY A 46 -9.29 5.28 -7.35
C GLY A 46 -8.61 5.69 -6.06
N TRP A 47 -8.10 4.69 -5.35
CA TRP A 47 -7.37 4.85 -4.10
C TRP A 47 -5.98 4.20 -4.24
N ASP A 48 -4.96 4.91 -3.76
CA ASP A 48 -3.66 4.38 -3.40
C ASP A 48 -3.58 4.15 -1.91
N VAL A 49 -2.78 3.15 -1.52
CA VAL A 49 -2.48 2.83 -0.14
C VAL A 49 -0.99 3.06 0.07
N ILE A 50 -0.67 3.95 1.00
CA ILE A 50 0.71 4.27 1.34
C ILE A 50 1.00 3.62 2.69
N SER A 51 2.02 2.76 2.71
CA SER A 51 2.51 2.14 3.93
C SER A 51 3.59 3.02 4.56
N ARG A 52 3.57 3.14 5.88
CA ARG A 52 4.54 3.87 6.70
C ARG A 52 5.05 2.96 7.82
N GLY A 53 6.26 3.21 8.30
CA GLY A 53 6.91 2.40 9.32
C GLY A 53 7.17 3.19 10.60
N GLU A 54 6.92 2.57 11.75
CA GLU A 54 7.27 3.09 13.07
C GLU A 54 8.05 2.02 13.83
N TRP A 55 9.21 2.36 14.37
CA TRP A 55 10.04 1.40 15.12
C TRP A 55 9.62 1.38 16.59
N ILE A 56 9.40 0.18 17.15
CA ILE A 56 9.20 -0.02 18.58
C ILE A 56 10.35 -0.79 19.19
N ALA A 57 10.77 -0.37 20.39
CA ALA A 57 11.93 -0.97 21.05
C ALA A 57 11.66 -2.44 21.40
N ASN A 58 12.56 -3.31 20.96
CA ASN A 58 12.65 -4.69 21.43
C ASN A 58 14.11 -4.98 21.82
N PRO A 59 14.39 -5.23 23.10
CA PRO A 59 15.74 -5.51 23.55
C PRO A 59 16.17 -6.90 23.07
N LEU A 60 17.11 -6.93 22.13
CA LEU A 60 17.94 -8.11 21.88
C LEU A 60 19.09 -8.12 22.88
N THR A 61 19.14 -9.14 23.72
CA THR A 61 20.26 -9.35 24.62
C THR A 61 21.42 -9.94 23.84
N LEU A 62 22.53 -9.22 23.69
CA LEU A 62 23.70 -9.76 23.00
C LEU A 62 24.86 -10.10 23.94
N PHE A 63 25.42 -9.09 24.59
CA PHE A 63 26.60 -9.33 25.40
C PHE A 63 26.18 -9.93 26.74
N ASP A 64 26.89 -10.95 27.24
CA ASP A 64 26.63 -11.43 28.59
C ASP A 64 27.82 -12.16 29.29
N PRO A 65 28.70 -11.43 30.01
CA PRO A 65 29.68 -12.00 30.95
C PRO A 65 29.85 -11.24 32.31
N ASP A 66 28.76 -10.97 33.03
CA ASP A 66 28.38 -11.59 34.31
C ASP A 66 27.72 -12.86 33.89
N THR A 67 26.88 -12.80 32.87
CA THR A 67 25.84 -11.82 32.46
C THR A 67 25.84 -10.23 32.41
N HIS A 68 26.90 -9.48 32.03
CA HIS A 68 27.01 -8.01 32.17
C HIS A 68 26.35 -7.41 30.94
N SER A 69 25.04 -7.64 30.94
CA SER A 69 24.15 -7.69 29.80
C SER A 69 24.08 -6.34 29.14
N THR A 70 24.18 -6.38 27.82
CA THR A 70 23.85 -5.24 26.99
C THR A 70 22.66 -5.58 26.12
N ASN A 71 21.61 -4.81 26.33
CA ASN A 71 20.46 -4.81 25.45
C ASN A 71 20.82 -3.97 24.24
N LEU A 72 20.79 -4.58 23.09
CA LEU A 72 20.76 -3.89 21.81
C LEU A 72 19.32 -3.77 21.37
N SER A 73 19.01 -2.68 20.69
CA SER A 73 17.72 -2.48 20.07
C SER A 73 17.63 -3.31 18.79
N GLY A 74 16.98 -4.47 18.85
CA GLY A 74 16.41 -5.12 17.67
C GLY A 74 14.98 -4.66 17.50
N ASP A 75 14.81 -3.36 17.27
CA ASP A 75 13.49 -2.72 17.25
C ASP A 75 12.60 -3.40 16.23
N PHE A 76 11.38 -3.80 16.61
CA PHE A 76 10.40 -4.29 15.65
C PHE A 76 9.85 -3.12 14.81
N LEU A 77 9.50 -3.41 13.56
CA LEU A 77 8.85 -2.46 12.67
C LEU A 77 7.34 -2.61 12.76
N LEU A 78 6.65 -1.57 13.22
CA LEU A 78 5.22 -1.42 13.02
C LEU A 78 4.95 -0.80 11.66
N VAL A 79 3.88 -1.25 11.02
CA VAL A 79 3.43 -0.81 9.72
C VAL A 79 2.06 -0.15 9.86
N GLN A 80 1.92 1.03 9.26
CA GLN A 80 0.67 1.77 9.16
C GLN A 80 0.30 1.98 7.71
N GLN A 81 -0.98 1.96 7.39
CA GLN A 81 -1.48 2.11 6.03
C GLN A 81 -2.49 3.24 5.94
N LEU A 82 -2.21 4.22 5.10
CA LEU A 82 -3.09 5.36 4.83
C LEU A 82 -3.58 5.33 3.40
N PHE A 83 -4.76 5.90 3.17
CA PHE A 83 -5.34 6.07 1.85
C PHE A 83 -4.95 7.41 1.23
N ARG A 84 -4.77 7.42 -0.08
CA ARG A 84 -4.64 8.62 -0.91
C ARG A 84 -5.54 8.46 -2.13
N GLY A 85 -6.24 9.52 -2.53
CA GLY A 85 -6.98 9.52 -3.79
C GLY A 85 -6.04 9.57 -4.99
N LYS A 86 -6.22 8.64 -5.94
CA LYS A 86 -5.45 8.60 -7.19
C LYS A 86 -5.78 9.79 -8.09
N PRO A 87 -4.85 10.25 -8.94
CA PRO A 87 -5.20 11.05 -10.11
C PRO A 87 -6.33 10.37 -10.90
N LEU A 88 -7.15 11.17 -11.58
CA LEU A 88 -8.27 10.63 -12.35
C LEU A 88 -7.75 9.69 -13.45
N HIS A 89 -8.27 8.47 -13.46
CA HIS A 89 -7.97 7.51 -14.50
C HIS A 89 -8.70 7.90 -15.78
N ILE A 90 -7.93 8.20 -16.82
CA ILE A 90 -8.44 8.56 -18.14
C ILE A 90 -8.22 7.36 -19.06
N GLU A 91 -9.32 6.78 -19.53
CA GLU A 91 -9.31 5.57 -20.35
C GLU A 91 -9.90 5.88 -21.74
N ALA A 92 -9.10 5.70 -22.79
CA ALA A 92 -9.53 6.00 -24.16
C ALA A 92 -10.73 5.14 -24.59
N ALA A 93 -10.81 3.89 -24.09
CA ALA A 93 -11.92 2.98 -24.39
C ALA A 93 -13.30 3.55 -24.03
N TRP A 94 -13.40 4.37 -22.97
CA TRP A 94 -14.67 5.01 -22.61
C TRP A 94 -15.12 6.05 -23.64
N GLY A 95 -14.18 6.84 -24.16
CA GLY A 95 -14.44 7.79 -25.26
C GLY A 95 -14.81 7.07 -26.56
N TYR A 96 -14.16 5.96 -26.88
CA TYR A 96 -14.54 5.11 -28.02
C TYR A 96 -15.94 4.52 -27.86
N GLY A 97 -16.32 4.13 -26.64
CA GLY A 97 -17.67 3.69 -26.31
C GLY A 97 -18.72 4.78 -26.57
N LEU A 98 -18.45 6.01 -26.12
CA LEU A 98 -19.32 7.16 -26.42
C LEU A 98 -19.40 7.42 -27.93
N LEU A 99 -18.27 7.39 -28.65
CA LEU A 99 -18.25 7.62 -30.10
C LEU A 99 -19.03 6.55 -30.85
N ALA A 100 -18.89 5.27 -30.46
CA ALA A 100 -19.65 4.17 -31.04
C ALA A 100 -21.16 4.32 -30.79
N LEU A 101 -21.55 4.76 -29.58
CA LEU A 101 -22.93 5.11 -29.26
C LEU A 101 -23.44 6.24 -30.18
N ILE A 102 -22.69 7.34 -30.30
CA ILE A 102 -23.03 8.46 -31.20
C ILE A 102 -23.16 7.96 -32.64
N GLY A 103 -22.22 7.16 -33.15
CA GLY A 103 -22.23 6.62 -34.50
C GLY A 103 -23.44 5.72 -34.78
N PHE A 104 -23.80 4.87 -33.82
CA PHE A 104 -25.02 4.04 -33.90
C PHE A 104 -26.28 4.91 -33.96
N LEU A 105 -26.42 5.88 -33.05
CA LEU A 105 -27.57 6.78 -32.97
C LEU A 105 -27.68 7.67 -34.22
N PHE A 106 -26.55 8.13 -34.74
CA PHE A 106 -26.48 8.93 -35.95
C PHE A 106 -26.93 8.13 -37.17
N SER A 107 -26.46 6.89 -37.31
CA SER A 107 -26.85 5.97 -38.39
C SER A 107 -28.34 5.62 -38.35
N LEU A 108 -28.87 5.33 -37.16
CA LEU A 108 -30.30 5.09 -36.96
C LEU A 108 -31.11 6.37 -37.24
N GLY A 109 -30.65 7.52 -36.75
CA GLY A 109 -31.29 8.82 -36.96
C GLY A 109 -31.41 9.18 -38.45
N LEU A 110 -30.34 9.00 -39.23
CA LEU A 110 -30.36 9.23 -40.68
C LEU A 110 -31.29 8.26 -41.43
N ALA A 111 -31.31 6.98 -41.02
CA ALA A 111 -32.24 6.01 -41.58
C ALA A 111 -33.71 6.42 -41.33
N LEU A 112 -34.02 6.93 -40.13
CA LEU A 112 -35.34 7.45 -39.79
C LEU A 112 -35.66 8.73 -40.58
N ILE A 113 -34.76 9.72 -40.59
CA ILE A 113 -34.97 11.03 -41.25
C ILE A 113 -35.21 10.85 -42.75
N SER A 114 -34.44 10.00 -43.43
CA SER A 114 -34.60 9.72 -44.86
C SER A 114 -35.97 9.09 -45.22
N SER A 115 -36.70 8.56 -44.23
CA SER A 115 -38.04 7.97 -44.42
C SER A 115 -39.20 8.95 -44.14
N LEU A 116 -38.90 10.16 -43.65
CA LEU A 116 -39.91 11.16 -43.32
C LEU A 116 -40.46 11.85 -44.57
N SER A 117 -41.60 12.53 -44.42
CA SER A 117 -42.17 13.35 -45.49
C SER A 117 -41.25 14.53 -45.83
N ARG A 118 -41.37 15.08 -47.04
CA ARG A 118 -40.46 16.10 -47.59
C ARG A 118 -40.12 17.24 -46.62
N LEU A 119 -41.13 17.81 -45.95
CA LEU A 119 -40.92 18.90 -44.99
C LEU A 119 -40.03 18.45 -43.82
N TRP A 120 -40.36 17.31 -43.21
CA TRP A 120 -39.66 16.78 -42.05
C TRP A 120 -38.29 16.20 -42.39
N TYR A 121 -38.11 15.69 -43.62
CA TYR A 121 -36.80 15.33 -44.16
C TYR A 121 -35.88 16.55 -44.24
N ILE A 122 -36.36 17.66 -44.83
CA ILE A 122 -35.56 18.90 -44.94
C ILE A 122 -35.21 19.42 -43.55
N VAL A 123 -36.18 19.49 -42.63
CA VAL A 123 -35.94 19.93 -41.25
C VAL A 123 -34.93 19.01 -40.55
N GLY A 124 -35.09 17.69 -40.67
CA GLY A 124 -34.20 16.71 -40.07
C GLY A 124 -32.78 16.78 -40.63
N MET A 125 -32.62 16.87 -41.94
CA MET A 125 -31.30 16.96 -42.57
C MET A 125 -30.62 18.30 -42.29
N THR A 126 -31.36 19.42 -42.22
CA THR A 126 -30.79 20.70 -41.77
C THR A 126 -30.25 20.59 -40.34
N ALA A 127 -30.98 19.94 -39.44
CA ALA A 127 -30.52 19.68 -38.09
C ALA A 127 -29.26 18.80 -38.08
N VAL A 128 -29.22 17.72 -38.87
CA VAL A 128 -28.03 16.87 -39.02
C VAL A 128 -26.81 17.67 -39.51
N VAL A 129 -26.97 18.49 -40.55
CA VAL A 129 -25.89 19.34 -41.08
C VAL A 129 -25.38 20.30 -40.00
N PHE A 130 -26.27 20.90 -39.21
CA PHE A 130 -25.88 21.73 -38.08
C PHE A 130 -25.12 20.93 -37.00
N LEU A 131 -25.58 19.72 -36.68
CA LEU A 131 -24.93 18.86 -35.69
C LEU A 131 -23.52 18.41 -36.13
N LEU A 132 -23.30 18.23 -37.44
CA LEU A 132 -21.98 17.84 -37.97
C LEU A 132 -20.87 18.88 -37.66
N PHE A 133 -21.21 20.15 -37.44
CA PHE A 133 -20.24 21.18 -37.05
C PHE A 133 -19.60 20.92 -35.68
N PHE A 134 -20.30 20.26 -34.75
CA PHE A 134 -19.78 20.03 -33.40
C PHE A 134 -18.69 18.96 -33.33
N PHE A 135 -18.57 18.11 -34.35
CA PHE A 135 -17.47 17.15 -34.43
C PHE A 135 -16.11 17.82 -34.64
N LYS A 136 -16.07 19.09 -35.10
CA LYS A 136 -14.85 19.88 -35.29
C LYS A 136 -13.74 19.12 -36.03
N LEU A 137 -14.11 18.35 -37.05
CA LEU A 137 -13.16 17.55 -37.84
C LEU A 137 -12.03 18.37 -38.45
N ASP A 138 -12.26 19.67 -38.66
CA ASP A 138 -11.26 20.60 -39.19
C ASP A 138 -10.10 20.84 -38.19
N LEU A 139 -10.30 20.63 -36.89
CA LEU A 139 -9.23 20.70 -35.87
C LEU A 139 -8.34 19.46 -35.84
N LEU A 140 -8.77 18.35 -36.46
CA LEU A 140 -7.99 17.12 -36.56
C LEU A 140 -7.05 17.10 -37.78
N GLN A 141 -6.99 18.21 -38.53
CA GLN A 141 -6.07 18.44 -39.67
C GLN A 141 -6.12 17.38 -40.78
N VAL A 142 -7.31 16.83 -41.06
CA VAL A 142 -7.50 15.83 -42.11
C VAL A 142 -7.07 16.38 -43.50
N PRO A 143 -6.15 15.73 -44.24
CA PRO A 143 -5.34 16.28 -45.35
C PRO A 143 -6.10 16.58 -46.65
N PHE A 144 -7.44 16.47 -46.69
CA PHE A 144 -8.21 16.52 -47.95
C PHE A 144 -8.77 17.90 -48.34
N ALA A 145 -8.64 18.94 -47.52
CA ALA A 145 -8.82 20.34 -47.96
C ALA A 145 -8.28 21.33 -46.91
N GLU A 146 -7.62 22.42 -47.35
CA GLU A 146 -7.23 23.52 -46.46
C GLU A 146 -8.44 24.05 -45.68
N ASN A 147 -8.31 24.04 -44.35
CA ASN A 147 -9.21 24.57 -43.31
C ASN A 147 -10.66 24.04 -43.20
N ARG A 148 -11.21 23.22 -44.13
CA ARG A 148 -12.59 22.65 -44.01
C ARG A 148 -12.81 21.24 -44.58
N GLY A 149 -11.74 20.48 -44.80
CA GLY A 149 -11.81 19.19 -45.51
C GLY A 149 -12.69 18.15 -44.82
N GLY A 150 -12.63 18.09 -43.48
CA GLY A 150 -13.38 17.12 -42.69
C GLY A 150 -14.89 17.31 -42.80
N LEU A 151 -15.38 18.55 -42.67
CA LEU A 151 -16.80 18.83 -42.80
C LEU A 151 -17.32 18.52 -44.22
N VAL A 152 -16.62 18.95 -45.26
CA VAL A 152 -17.02 18.69 -46.65
C VAL A 152 -17.09 17.19 -46.92
N LEU A 153 -16.10 16.42 -46.46
CA LEU A 153 -16.08 14.96 -46.56
C LEU A 153 -17.33 14.34 -45.94
N THR A 154 -17.71 14.74 -44.72
CA THR A 154 -18.92 14.21 -44.08
C THR A 154 -20.21 14.55 -44.84
N LEU A 155 -20.32 15.78 -45.36
CA LEU A 155 -21.50 16.18 -46.14
C LEU A 155 -21.63 15.37 -47.43
N VAL A 156 -20.51 15.17 -48.16
CA VAL A 156 -20.49 14.35 -49.38
C VAL A 156 -20.82 12.89 -49.09
N LEU A 157 -20.43 12.37 -47.93
CA LEU A 157 -20.67 10.99 -47.56
C LEU A 157 -22.14 10.74 -47.17
N TYR A 158 -22.77 11.65 -46.42
CA TYR A 158 -24.12 11.43 -45.88
C TYR A 158 -25.26 12.07 -46.68
N LEU A 159 -25.08 13.28 -47.24
CA LEU A 159 -26.19 14.00 -47.91
C LEU A 159 -26.70 13.29 -49.18
N PRO A 160 -25.84 12.87 -50.14
CA PRO A 160 -26.29 12.19 -51.34
C PRO A 160 -26.97 10.86 -51.02
N LEU A 161 -26.41 10.10 -50.07
CA LEU A 161 -26.97 8.82 -49.63
C LEU A 161 -28.34 8.99 -48.99
N SER A 162 -28.50 10.01 -48.12
CA SER A 162 -29.79 10.34 -47.51
C SER A 162 -30.83 10.80 -48.51
N TYR A 163 -30.44 11.67 -49.47
CA TYR A 163 -31.33 12.13 -50.52
C TYR A 163 -31.75 11.00 -51.47
N TYR A 164 -30.83 10.09 -51.79
CA TYR A 164 -31.11 8.90 -52.60
C TYR A 164 -32.24 8.06 -52.00
N PHE A 165 -32.20 7.78 -50.69
CA PHE A 165 -33.27 7.02 -50.02
C PHE A 165 -34.57 7.82 -49.84
N HIS A 166 -34.48 9.14 -49.74
CA HIS A 166 -35.65 9.99 -49.58
C HIS A 166 -36.42 10.19 -50.89
N ALA A 167 -35.74 10.46 -52.00
CA ALA A 167 -36.36 10.92 -53.24
C ALA A 167 -36.30 9.92 -54.40
N ILE A 168 -35.32 9.01 -54.42
CA ILE A 168 -35.06 8.13 -55.57
C ILE A 168 -35.50 6.68 -55.29
N LYS A 169 -35.10 6.13 -54.14
CA LYS A 169 -35.40 4.74 -53.73
C LYS A 169 -36.10 4.69 -52.37
N THR A 170 -37.37 5.10 -52.38
CA THR A 170 -38.24 5.15 -51.20
C THR A 170 -38.55 3.77 -50.61
N GLU A 171 -38.60 2.72 -51.42
CA GLU A 171 -39.00 1.36 -51.01
C GLU A 171 -37.92 0.59 -50.21
N VAL A 172 -36.72 1.15 -50.06
CA VAL A 172 -35.62 0.50 -49.33
C VAL A 172 -35.96 0.44 -47.84
N SER A 173 -35.84 -0.76 -47.26
CA SER A 173 -36.15 -0.99 -45.84
C SER A 173 -35.23 -0.19 -44.91
N LEU A 174 -35.74 0.18 -43.73
CA LEU A 174 -34.98 0.95 -42.73
C LEU A 174 -33.68 0.25 -42.30
N PHE A 175 -33.65 -1.08 -42.29
CA PHE A 175 -32.46 -1.85 -41.93
C PHE A 175 -31.32 -1.67 -42.95
N VAL A 176 -31.63 -1.68 -44.25
CA VAL A 176 -30.63 -1.46 -45.30
C VAL A 176 -30.13 -0.02 -45.27
N ARG A 177 -31.02 0.95 -45.06
CA ARG A 177 -30.64 2.36 -44.89
C ARG A 177 -29.69 2.52 -43.70
N MET A 178 -30.05 1.98 -42.54
CA MET A 178 -29.23 2.03 -41.33
C MET A 178 -27.87 1.36 -41.53
N ALA A 179 -27.83 0.19 -42.18
CA ALA A 179 -26.57 -0.51 -42.46
C ALA A 179 -25.64 0.30 -43.37
N LEU A 180 -26.18 0.95 -44.41
CA LEU A 180 -25.38 1.78 -45.32
C LEU A 180 -24.88 3.06 -44.64
N PHE A 181 -25.68 3.69 -43.77
CA PHE A 181 -25.20 4.80 -42.94
C PHE A 181 -24.18 4.35 -41.90
N ALA A 182 -24.31 3.16 -41.33
CA ALA A 182 -23.31 2.60 -40.42
C ALA A 182 -21.99 2.32 -41.16
N ILE A 183 -22.04 1.77 -42.37
CA ILE A 183 -20.85 1.60 -43.23
C ILE A 183 -20.20 2.95 -43.52
N ALA A 184 -20.98 3.97 -43.92
CA ALA A 184 -20.47 5.32 -44.11
C ALA A 184 -19.81 5.87 -42.83
N THR A 185 -20.40 5.62 -41.66
CA THR A 185 -19.85 6.04 -40.36
C THR A 185 -18.53 5.34 -40.04
N VAL A 186 -18.42 4.04 -40.30
CA VAL A 186 -17.17 3.30 -40.11
C VAL A 186 -16.10 3.79 -41.09
N VAL A 187 -16.45 4.01 -42.36
CA VAL A 187 -15.52 4.57 -43.35
C VAL A 187 -15.00 5.92 -42.90
N LEU A 188 -15.87 6.82 -42.44
CA LEU A 188 -15.44 8.11 -41.89
C LEU A 188 -14.50 7.94 -40.68
N GLY A 189 -14.84 7.05 -39.74
CA GLY A 189 -13.99 6.76 -38.58
C GLY A 189 -12.61 6.25 -38.97
N VAL A 190 -12.52 5.35 -39.96
CA VAL A 190 -11.25 4.86 -40.50
C VAL A 190 -10.46 5.99 -41.16
N LEU A 191 -11.11 6.86 -41.94
CA LEU A 191 -10.45 8.02 -42.54
C LEU A 191 -9.88 8.97 -41.48
N VAL A 192 -10.66 9.28 -40.43
CA VAL A 192 -10.18 10.11 -39.32
C VAL A 192 -9.01 9.43 -38.60
N ALA A 193 -9.09 8.12 -38.32
CA ALA A 193 -8.04 7.41 -37.62
C ALA A 193 -6.71 7.30 -38.39
N GLN A 194 -6.77 7.24 -39.73
CA GLN A 194 -5.58 7.05 -40.58
C GLN A 194 -4.93 8.37 -41.02
N PHE A 195 -5.70 9.46 -41.06
CA PHE A 195 -5.27 10.71 -41.68
C PHE A 195 -5.29 11.93 -40.74
N SER A 196 -5.50 11.75 -39.44
CA SER A 196 -5.40 12.86 -38.48
C SER A 196 -4.03 12.88 -37.79
N ASP A 197 -3.60 14.05 -37.33
CA ASP A 197 -2.29 14.22 -36.67
C ASP A 197 -2.18 13.66 -35.23
N PRO A 198 -3.20 13.78 -34.34
CA PRO A 198 -3.07 13.29 -32.96
C PRO A 198 -2.92 11.77 -32.86
N THR A 199 -2.32 11.28 -31.77
CA THR A 199 -2.18 9.84 -31.48
C THR A 199 -3.54 9.17 -31.23
N TYR A 200 -4.46 9.90 -30.58
CA TYR A 200 -5.81 9.43 -30.21
C TYR A 200 -6.92 10.23 -30.92
N PRO A 201 -6.98 10.27 -32.26
CA PRO A 201 -7.83 11.20 -33.00
C PRO A 201 -9.33 10.89 -32.83
N LEU A 202 -9.69 9.61 -32.66
CA LEU A 202 -11.07 9.21 -32.38
C LEU A 202 -11.52 9.58 -30.96
N PHE A 203 -10.59 9.66 -30.00
CA PHE A 203 -10.90 10.13 -28.65
C PHE A 203 -11.13 11.65 -28.68
N PHE A 204 -10.26 12.42 -29.33
CA PHE A 204 -10.51 13.86 -29.56
C PHE A 204 -11.89 14.09 -30.21
N LEU A 205 -12.23 13.30 -31.22
CA LEU A 205 -13.52 13.37 -31.88
C LEU A 205 -14.69 13.14 -30.91
N SER A 206 -14.57 12.19 -29.98
CA SER A 206 -15.61 11.95 -28.97
C SER A 206 -15.75 13.14 -28.02
N GLN A 207 -14.64 13.78 -27.62
CA GLN A 207 -14.65 14.93 -26.72
C GLN A 207 -15.22 16.18 -27.38
N TYR A 208 -14.84 16.47 -28.63
CA TYR A 208 -15.44 17.57 -29.39
C TYR A 208 -16.95 17.38 -29.56
N ALA A 209 -17.38 16.14 -29.80
CA ALA A 209 -18.76 15.78 -30.02
C ALA A 209 -19.65 15.75 -28.75
N VAL A 210 -19.12 15.97 -27.53
CA VAL A 210 -19.87 15.89 -26.25
C VAL A 210 -21.14 16.76 -26.22
N ILE A 211 -21.15 17.86 -26.98
CA ILE A 211 -22.32 18.75 -27.10
C ILE A 211 -23.51 18.02 -27.77
N LEU A 212 -23.26 17.04 -28.64
CA LEU A 212 -24.30 16.28 -29.35
C LEU A 212 -25.17 15.44 -28.39
N PRO A 213 -24.59 14.60 -27.51
CA PRO A 213 -25.28 14.02 -26.37
C PRO A 213 -26.16 14.98 -25.57
N ILE A 214 -25.67 16.18 -25.24
CA ILE A 214 -26.42 17.16 -24.44
C ILE A 214 -27.67 17.64 -25.18
N PHE A 215 -27.56 17.95 -26.48
CA PHE A 215 -28.73 18.27 -27.29
C PHE A 215 -29.74 17.11 -27.35
N LEU A 216 -29.25 15.88 -27.45
CA LEU A 216 -30.11 14.70 -27.47
C LEU A 216 -30.83 14.51 -26.13
N ILE A 217 -30.13 14.69 -25.01
CA ILE A 217 -30.71 14.66 -23.66
C ILE A 217 -31.76 15.76 -23.51
N LEU A 218 -31.47 17.00 -23.89
CA LEU A 218 -32.42 18.11 -23.85
C LEU A 218 -33.69 17.78 -24.64
N LEU A 219 -33.54 17.27 -25.86
CA LEU A 219 -34.66 16.87 -26.72
C LEU A 219 -35.47 15.75 -26.07
N PHE A 220 -34.81 14.78 -25.45
CA PHE A 220 -35.46 13.69 -24.76
C PHE A 220 -36.22 14.15 -23.52
N VAL A 221 -35.59 14.95 -22.66
CA VAL A 221 -36.19 15.56 -21.47
C VAL A 221 -37.44 16.34 -21.85
N ILE A 222 -37.36 17.25 -22.84
CA ILE A 222 -38.51 17.99 -23.38
C ILE A 222 -39.62 17.05 -23.88
N THR A 223 -39.25 15.89 -24.41
CA THR A 223 -40.20 14.88 -24.89
C THR A 223 -40.96 14.19 -23.75
N VAL A 224 -40.33 13.97 -22.60
CA VAL A 224 -40.88 13.20 -21.47
C VAL A 224 -41.30 14.04 -20.26
N ALA A 225 -40.96 15.33 -20.20
CA ALA A 225 -41.13 16.18 -19.02
C ALA A 225 -42.57 16.26 -18.45
N HIS A 226 -43.59 16.16 -19.32
CA HIS A 226 -45.00 16.19 -18.92
C HIS A 226 -45.59 14.81 -18.56
N GLU A 227 -44.86 13.72 -18.79
CA GLU A 227 -45.36 12.34 -18.61
C GLU A 227 -45.78 12.03 -17.17
N PRO A 228 -45.07 12.50 -16.12
CA PRO A 228 -45.52 12.30 -14.73
C PRO A 228 -46.92 12.86 -14.48
N ILE A 229 -47.19 14.10 -14.94
CA ILE A 229 -48.51 14.74 -14.76
C ILE A 229 -49.58 14.05 -15.63
N ALA A 230 -49.24 13.65 -16.86
CA ALA A 230 -50.14 12.84 -17.68
C ALA A 230 -50.54 11.53 -16.99
N ASN A 231 -49.61 10.91 -16.26
CA ASN A 231 -49.89 9.71 -15.49
C ASN A 231 -50.70 10.00 -14.21
N LEU A 232 -50.44 11.10 -13.51
CA LEU A 232 -51.29 11.54 -12.39
C LEU A 232 -52.74 11.77 -12.84
N LEU A 233 -52.94 12.34 -14.03
CA LEU A 233 -54.27 12.47 -14.64
C LEU A 233 -54.92 11.11 -14.90
N TYR A 234 -54.16 10.13 -15.40
CA TYR A 234 -54.63 8.76 -15.57
C TYR A 234 -55.10 8.15 -14.25
N VAL A 235 -54.27 8.21 -13.21
CA VAL A 235 -54.59 7.68 -11.87
C VAL A 235 -55.81 8.36 -11.27
N ALA A 236 -55.94 9.68 -11.45
CA ALA A 236 -57.08 10.44 -10.93
C ALA A 236 -58.40 10.17 -11.69
N THR A 237 -58.35 9.79 -12.98
CA THR A 237 -59.55 9.65 -13.83
C THR A 237 -59.94 8.21 -14.15
N GLN A 238 -59.09 7.21 -13.84
CA GLN A 238 -59.38 5.81 -14.12
C GLN A 238 -60.56 5.22 -13.33
N SER A 239 -60.82 5.72 -12.11
CA SER A 239 -61.88 5.24 -11.22
C SER A 239 -63.24 5.92 -11.42
N GLY A 240 -63.32 6.94 -12.30
CA GLY A 240 -64.59 7.58 -12.67
C GLY A 240 -65.30 8.39 -11.58
N GLY A 241 -64.58 8.83 -10.53
CA GLY A 241 -65.17 9.51 -9.37
C GLY A 241 -65.45 11.02 -9.55
N LYS A 242 -66.43 11.56 -8.81
CA LYS A 242 -66.74 13.01 -8.77
C LYS A 242 -65.59 13.88 -8.23
N GLN A 243 -64.67 13.28 -7.47
CA GLN A 243 -63.49 13.96 -6.91
C GLN A 243 -62.24 13.90 -7.81
N ALA A 244 -62.34 13.37 -9.03
CA ALA A 244 -61.20 13.23 -9.95
C ALA A 244 -60.44 14.55 -10.20
N VAL A 245 -61.17 15.67 -10.33
CA VAL A 245 -60.57 17.01 -10.49
C VAL A 245 -59.77 17.41 -9.25
N PHE A 246 -60.33 17.20 -8.05
CA PHE A 246 -59.68 17.55 -6.79
C PHE A 246 -58.38 16.76 -6.63
N HIS A 247 -58.44 15.42 -6.74
CA HIS A 247 -57.26 14.57 -6.63
C HIS A 247 -56.18 14.93 -7.65
N TYR A 248 -56.57 15.17 -8.91
CA TYR A 248 -55.62 15.57 -9.95
C TYR A 248 -54.91 16.90 -9.64
N ILE A 249 -55.67 17.92 -9.22
CA ILE A 249 -55.11 19.22 -8.83
C ILE A 249 -54.17 19.06 -7.64
N THR A 250 -54.60 18.34 -6.60
CA THR A 250 -53.80 18.12 -5.38
C THR A 250 -52.50 17.38 -5.69
N PHE A 251 -52.55 16.25 -6.40
CA PHE A 251 -51.33 15.49 -6.72
C PHE A 251 -50.39 16.27 -7.64
N THR A 252 -50.92 17.02 -8.61
CA THR A 252 -50.09 17.85 -9.49
C THR A 252 -49.44 19.00 -8.72
N ALA A 253 -50.17 19.65 -7.82
CA ALA A 253 -49.63 20.72 -6.98
C ALA A 253 -48.53 20.21 -6.05
N ILE A 254 -48.72 19.04 -5.41
CA ILE A 254 -47.69 18.39 -4.59
C ILE A 254 -46.46 18.06 -5.43
N TYR A 255 -46.64 17.47 -6.61
CA TYR A 255 -45.54 17.11 -7.50
C TYR A 255 -44.74 18.34 -7.97
N LEU A 256 -45.41 19.42 -8.38
CA LEU A 256 -44.74 20.65 -8.82
C LEU A 256 -44.06 21.38 -7.66
N ALA A 257 -44.68 21.41 -6.47
CA ALA A 257 -44.04 21.96 -5.27
C ALA A 257 -42.79 21.16 -4.90
N TYR A 258 -42.85 19.83 -4.99
CA TYR A 258 -41.72 18.95 -4.75
C TYR A 258 -40.57 19.21 -5.72
N LEU A 259 -40.83 19.30 -7.03
CA LEU A 259 -39.81 19.64 -8.03
C LEU A 259 -39.18 21.01 -7.76
N PHE A 260 -39.99 21.99 -7.34
CA PHE A 260 -39.51 23.32 -7.02
C PHE A 260 -38.58 23.33 -5.81
N ILE A 261 -38.93 22.62 -4.73
CA ILE A 261 -38.07 22.50 -3.54
C ILE A 261 -36.80 21.72 -3.88
N SER A 262 -36.90 20.63 -4.64
CA SER A 262 -35.74 19.84 -5.09
C SER A 262 -34.79 20.65 -5.96
N TYR A 263 -35.33 21.51 -6.84
CA TYR A 263 -34.55 22.46 -7.62
C TYR A 263 -33.81 23.47 -6.71
N LEU A 264 -34.47 24.05 -5.71
CA LEU A 264 -33.84 24.98 -4.76
C LEU A 264 -32.73 24.31 -3.93
N HIS A 265 -32.89 23.02 -3.62
CA HIS A 265 -31.86 22.21 -2.98
C HIS A 265 -30.67 21.99 -3.92
N ALA A 266 -30.91 21.52 -5.15
CA ALA A 266 -29.86 21.28 -6.14
C ALA A 266 -29.04 22.54 -6.50
N THR A 267 -29.64 23.73 -6.39
CA THR A 267 -28.94 25.01 -6.57
C THR A 267 -28.29 25.56 -5.29
N ASN A 268 -28.18 24.77 -4.22
CA ASN A 268 -27.67 25.15 -2.89
C ASN A 268 -28.33 26.41 -2.31
N THR A 269 -29.58 26.68 -2.70
CA THR A 269 -30.36 27.83 -2.21
C THR A 269 -31.13 27.48 -0.94
N LEU A 270 -31.46 26.20 -0.78
CA LEU A 270 -32.19 25.66 0.36
C LEU A 270 -31.41 24.48 0.97
N HIS A 271 -31.17 24.53 2.29
CA HIS A 271 -30.47 23.49 3.05
C HIS A 271 -31.47 22.87 4.04
N TRP A 272 -32.14 21.81 3.64
CA TRP A 272 -33.06 21.04 4.49
C TRP A 272 -32.57 19.60 4.57
N ASP A 273 -32.55 19.03 5.78
CA ASP A 273 -32.23 17.61 6.00
C ASP A 273 -33.42 16.70 5.68
N ILE A 274 -33.86 16.71 4.42
CA ILE A 274 -34.83 15.75 3.88
C ILE A 274 -34.27 15.07 2.64
N TYR A 275 -34.73 13.86 2.37
CA TYR A 275 -34.31 13.15 1.16
C TYR A 275 -34.96 13.75 -0.09
N PHE A 276 -34.14 14.30 -0.98
CA PHE A 276 -34.55 14.81 -2.28
C PHE A 276 -34.29 13.75 -3.38
N LEU A 277 -35.23 13.63 -4.32
CA LEU A 277 -35.09 12.76 -5.48
C LEU A 277 -34.35 13.56 -6.54
N ASP A 278 -33.14 13.12 -6.82
CA ASP A 278 -32.30 13.72 -7.83
C ASP A 278 -32.97 13.74 -9.23
N GLY A 279 -32.57 14.71 -10.06
CA GLY A 279 -33.25 14.97 -11.33
C GLY A 279 -33.21 13.77 -12.29
N TYR A 280 -32.15 12.96 -12.24
CA TYR A 280 -32.05 11.73 -13.02
C TYR A 280 -33.04 10.65 -12.57
N VAL A 281 -33.46 10.60 -11.30
CA VAL A 281 -34.55 9.70 -10.87
C VAL A 281 -35.89 10.15 -11.46
N VAL A 282 -36.13 11.46 -11.49
CA VAL A 282 -37.31 12.04 -12.17
C VAL A 282 -37.28 11.72 -13.67
N LEU A 283 -36.11 11.81 -14.30
CA LEU A 283 -35.91 11.43 -15.70
C LEU A 283 -36.15 9.92 -15.92
N ALA A 284 -35.71 9.05 -15.02
CA ALA A 284 -35.90 7.60 -15.09
C ALA A 284 -37.39 7.24 -15.11
N ILE A 285 -38.15 7.77 -14.14
CA ILE A 285 -39.60 7.58 -14.07
C ILE A 285 -40.26 8.07 -15.36
N SER A 286 -39.89 9.27 -15.82
CA SER A 286 -40.46 9.88 -17.02
C SER A 286 -40.11 9.12 -18.31
N SER A 287 -38.91 8.54 -18.38
CA SER A 287 -38.46 7.67 -19.47
C SER A 287 -39.28 6.40 -19.56
N ILE A 288 -39.60 5.78 -18.42
CA ILE A 288 -40.43 4.58 -18.39
C ILE A 288 -41.87 4.93 -18.81
N LEU A 289 -42.45 5.98 -18.22
CA LEU A 289 -43.81 6.44 -18.53
C LEU A 289 -43.96 6.83 -20.01
N GLY A 290 -42.94 7.48 -20.57
CA GLY A 290 -42.94 7.94 -21.95
C GLY A 290 -43.00 6.83 -23.00
N ILE A 291 -42.64 5.57 -22.69
CA ILE A 291 -42.77 4.44 -23.62
C ILE A 291 -44.23 4.29 -24.09
N TRP A 292 -45.18 4.41 -23.16
CA TRP A 292 -46.61 4.34 -23.45
C TRP A 292 -47.18 5.71 -23.83
N GLY A 293 -46.74 6.79 -23.18
CA GLY A 293 -47.20 8.15 -23.47
C GLY A 293 -46.86 8.59 -24.90
N PHE A 294 -45.69 8.23 -25.43
CA PHE A 294 -45.29 8.54 -26.80
C PHE A 294 -46.16 7.82 -27.85
N ARG A 295 -46.64 6.60 -27.55
CA ARG A 295 -47.62 5.89 -28.40
C ARG A 295 -48.94 6.63 -28.48
N GLN A 296 -49.48 7.08 -27.34
CA GLN A 296 -50.77 7.79 -27.30
C GLN A 296 -50.76 9.08 -28.12
N ARG A 297 -49.60 9.75 -28.19
CA ARG A 297 -49.39 10.98 -28.97
C ARG A 297 -49.34 10.73 -30.48
N ALA A 298 -48.99 9.53 -30.91
CA ALA A 298 -48.72 9.26 -32.30
C ALA A 298 -49.96 9.34 -33.21
N ASP A 299 -51.16 9.19 -32.65
CA ASP A 299 -52.42 9.40 -33.36
C ASP A 299 -52.56 10.85 -33.89
N MET A 300 -51.97 11.84 -33.20
CA MET A 300 -51.97 13.24 -33.65
C MET A 300 -51.07 13.47 -34.87
N ALA A 301 -50.00 12.69 -34.99
CA ALA A 301 -48.98 12.85 -36.01
C ALA A 301 -49.10 11.82 -37.14
N LYS A 302 -50.20 11.07 -37.21
CA LYS A 302 -50.38 9.91 -38.10
C LYS A 302 -50.06 10.18 -39.58
N ASN A 303 -50.30 11.40 -40.07
CA ASN A 303 -50.04 11.80 -41.45
C ASN A 303 -48.60 12.24 -41.72
N SER A 304 -47.83 12.55 -40.67
CA SER A 304 -46.47 13.09 -40.76
C SER A 304 -45.40 12.11 -40.26
N LEU A 305 -45.73 11.31 -39.26
CA LEU A 305 -44.82 10.39 -38.58
C LEU A 305 -45.59 9.11 -38.20
N PRO A 306 -45.49 8.02 -38.99
CA PRO A 306 -46.09 6.75 -38.60
C PRO A 306 -45.41 6.23 -37.34
N TYR A 307 -46.21 5.86 -36.33
CA TYR A 307 -45.66 5.33 -35.08
C TYR A 307 -44.85 4.04 -35.28
N ARG A 308 -45.36 3.15 -36.16
CA ARG A 308 -44.74 1.86 -36.49
C ARG A 308 -43.94 1.97 -37.78
N PRO A 309 -42.64 1.62 -37.78
CA PRO A 309 -41.74 1.53 -36.62
C PRO A 309 -41.06 2.87 -36.25
N VAL A 310 -41.20 3.90 -37.10
CA VAL A 310 -40.38 5.13 -37.08
C VAL A 310 -40.51 5.88 -35.75
N GLY A 311 -41.74 6.16 -35.30
CA GLY A 311 -41.96 6.87 -34.03
C GLY A 311 -41.40 6.11 -32.81
N ALA A 312 -41.62 4.80 -32.72
CA ALA A 312 -41.10 4.01 -31.60
C ALA A 312 -39.56 3.97 -31.58
N TRP A 313 -38.91 3.81 -32.74
CA TRP A 313 -37.45 3.80 -32.82
C TRP A 313 -36.85 5.17 -32.53
N MET A 314 -37.51 6.26 -32.90
CA MET A 314 -37.09 7.61 -32.53
C MET A 314 -37.13 7.84 -31.01
N TYR A 315 -38.15 7.31 -30.34
CA TYR A 315 -38.23 7.35 -28.87
C TYR A 315 -37.07 6.58 -28.22
N PHE A 316 -36.83 5.34 -28.66
CA PHE A 316 -35.73 4.53 -28.12
C PHE A 316 -34.35 5.10 -28.46
N LEU A 317 -34.17 5.73 -29.62
CA LEU A 317 -32.93 6.45 -29.97
C LEU A 317 -32.64 7.54 -28.94
N MET A 318 -33.62 8.39 -28.63
CA MET A 318 -33.46 9.45 -27.63
C MET A 318 -33.18 8.87 -26.23
N MET A 319 -33.89 7.79 -25.85
CA MET A 319 -33.70 7.15 -24.54
C MET A 319 -32.32 6.51 -24.41
N ILE A 320 -31.90 5.70 -25.39
CA ILE A 320 -30.59 5.03 -25.43
C ILE A 320 -29.47 6.07 -25.40
N GLY A 321 -29.57 7.12 -26.23
CA GLY A 321 -28.55 8.15 -26.26
C GLY A 321 -28.48 8.99 -24.99
N SER A 322 -29.61 9.26 -24.34
CA SER A 322 -29.60 10.01 -23.07
C SER A 322 -28.96 9.21 -21.94
N TRP A 323 -29.39 7.96 -21.72
CA TRP A 323 -28.85 7.12 -20.65
C TRP A 323 -27.42 6.67 -20.91
N GLY A 324 -27.08 6.33 -22.16
CA GLY A 324 -25.72 5.96 -22.53
C GLY A 324 -24.73 7.13 -22.38
N SER A 325 -25.14 8.34 -22.70
CA SER A 325 -24.31 9.53 -22.50
C SER A 325 -24.19 9.93 -21.03
N LEU A 326 -25.27 9.77 -20.26
CA LEU A 326 -25.24 10.04 -18.82
C LEU A 326 -24.31 9.04 -18.08
N ILE A 327 -24.29 7.77 -18.50
CA ILE A 327 -23.28 6.81 -18.04
C ILE A 327 -21.88 7.33 -18.35
N TYR A 328 -21.63 7.81 -19.58
CA TYR A 328 -20.32 8.35 -19.94
C TYR A 328 -19.91 9.53 -19.05
N PHE A 329 -20.82 10.48 -18.78
CA PHE A 329 -20.54 11.61 -17.89
C PHE A 329 -20.25 11.16 -16.46
N TRP A 330 -20.96 10.14 -15.98
CA TRP A 330 -20.77 9.55 -14.66
C TRP A 330 -19.42 8.84 -14.53
N ILE A 331 -19.10 7.93 -15.46
CA ILE A 331 -17.87 7.14 -15.38
C ILE A 331 -16.61 7.98 -15.55
N THR A 332 -16.71 9.09 -16.28
CA THR A 332 -15.63 10.08 -16.45
C THR A 332 -15.59 11.11 -15.32
N ALA A 333 -16.43 10.99 -14.30
CA ALA A 333 -16.52 11.97 -13.21
C ALA A 333 -16.67 13.41 -13.70
N ASN A 334 -17.37 13.64 -14.83
CA ASN A 334 -17.53 14.97 -15.41
C ASN A 334 -18.74 15.66 -14.79
N ASP A 335 -18.58 16.07 -13.54
CA ASP A 335 -19.63 16.64 -12.70
C ASP A 335 -20.38 17.83 -13.32
N PRO A 336 -19.77 18.78 -14.07
CA PRO A 336 -20.55 19.83 -14.73
C PRO A 336 -21.62 19.30 -15.69
N LEU A 337 -21.35 18.21 -16.41
CA LEU A 337 -22.30 17.63 -17.36
C LEU A 337 -23.43 16.90 -16.62
N ILE A 338 -23.10 16.17 -15.56
CA ILE A 338 -24.09 15.48 -14.70
C ILE A 338 -25.04 16.51 -14.10
N GLU A 339 -24.49 17.56 -13.49
CA GLU A 339 -25.27 18.65 -12.91
C GLU A 339 -26.13 19.39 -13.95
N THR A 340 -25.61 19.59 -15.16
CA THR A 340 -26.39 20.19 -16.26
C THR A 340 -27.63 19.36 -16.57
N VAL A 341 -27.48 18.03 -16.67
CA VAL A 341 -28.60 17.13 -16.97
C VAL A 341 -29.64 17.15 -15.86
N GLU A 342 -29.20 17.17 -14.61
CA GLU A 342 -30.09 17.28 -13.46
C GLU A 342 -30.88 18.59 -13.45
N GLU A 343 -30.21 19.73 -13.58
CA GLU A 343 -30.86 21.05 -13.57
C GLU A 343 -31.83 21.23 -14.73
N VAL A 344 -31.41 20.86 -15.94
CA VAL A 344 -32.28 20.90 -17.13
C VAL A 344 -33.49 20.00 -16.96
N THR A 345 -33.35 18.86 -16.28
CA THR A 345 -34.49 17.99 -15.97
C THR A 345 -35.47 18.70 -15.04
N TYR A 346 -35.03 19.28 -13.92
CA TYR A 346 -35.94 20.03 -13.04
C TYR A 346 -36.63 21.19 -13.77
N MET A 347 -35.87 22.01 -14.51
CA MET A 347 -36.42 23.16 -15.24
C MET A 347 -37.43 22.73 -16.32
N ALA A 348 -37.15 21.64 -17.03
CA ALA A 348 -38.04 21.10 -18.04
C ALA A 348 -39.32 20.56 -17.42
N HIS A 349 -39.22 19.72 -16.39
CA HIS A 349 -40.37 19.12 -15.72
C HIS A 349 -41.24 20.14 -14.99
N MET A 350 -40.65 21.19 -14.41
CA MET A 350 -41.41 22.32 -13.86
C MET A 350 -42.13 23.10 -14.98
N GLY A 351 -41.40 23.55 -16.00
CA GLY A 351 -41.97 24.39 -17.07
C GLY A 351 -43.03 23.66 -17.89
N PHE A 352 -42.70 22.49 -18.44
CA PHE A 352 -43.68 21.65 -19.13
C PHE A 352 -44.76 21.16 -18.18
N GLY A 353 -44.45 20.91 -16.92
CA GLY A 353 -45.42 20.43 -15.95
C GLY A 353 -46.54 21.44 -15.69
N VAL A 354 -46.18 22.70 -15.38
CA VAL A 354 -47.13 23.80 -15.18
C VAL A 354 -47.99 24.03 -16.42
N VAL A 355 -47.36 24.13 -17.60
CA VAL A 355 -48.10 24.39 -18.84
C VAL A 355 -48.98 23.20 -19.23
N PHE A 356 -48.53 21.97 -19.02
CA PHE A 356 -49.34 20.78 -19.27
C PHE A 356 -50.53 20.70 -18.32
N PHE A 357 -50.33 21.02 -17.05
CA PHE A 357 -51.42 21.12 -16.08
C PHE A 357 -52.48 22.13 -16.54
N LEU A 358 -52.09 23.33 -16.97
CA LEU A 358 -53.01 24.32 -17.54
C LEU A 358 -53.70 23.81 -18.82
N TYR A 359 -52.96 23.14 -19.71
CA TYR A 359 -53.51 22.50 -20.91
C TYR A 359 -54.61 21.49 -20.55
N THR A 360 -54.39 20.63 -19.54
CA THR A 360 -55.37 19.63 -19.13
C THR A 360 -56.62 20.24 -18.50
N LEU A 361 -56.47 21.29 -17.67
CA LEU A 361 -57.60 22.00 -17.09
C LEU A 361 -58.40 22.73 -18.17
N SER A 362 -57.73 23.48 -19.06
CA SER A 362 -58.38 24.23 -20.14
C SER A 362 -59.23 23.33 -21.04
N ASN A 363 -58.69 22.18 -21.44
CA ASN A 363 -59.36 21.27 -22.37
C ASN A 363 -60.35 20.31 -21.70
N PHE A 364 -60.08 19.85 -20.48
CA PHE A 364 -60.76 18.66 -19.94
C PHE A 364 -61.37 18.84 -18.54
N TYR A 365 -61.39 20.05 -17.97
CA TYR A 365 -62.02 20.28 -16.66
C TYR A 365 -63.46 19.75 -16.57
N THR A 366 -64.32 20.09 -17.55
CA THR A 366 -65.72 19.65 -17.55
C THR A 366 -65.85 18.12 -17.68
N PRO A 367 -65.20 17.44 -18.66
CA PRO A 367 -65.16 15.98 -18.72
C PRO A 367 -64.65 15.30 -17.43
N MET A 368 -63.60 15.83 -16.79
CA MET A 368 -63.08 15.29 -15.53
C MET A 368 -64.10 15.41 -14.39
N ARG A 369 -64.78 16.56 -14.27
CA ARG A 369 -65.82 16.79 -13.26
C ARG A 369 -67.01 15.83 -13.42
N LEU A 370 -67.29 15.41 -14.66
CA LEU A 370 -68.32 14.44 -15.00
C LEU A 370 -67.87 12.97 -14.84
N GLY A 371 -66.70 12.72 -14.24
CA GLY A 371 -66.17 11.37 -14.00
C GLY A 371 -65.79 10.62 -15.29
N LYS A 372 -65.56 11.33 -16.40
CA LYS A 372 -65.17 10.70 -17.66
C LYS A 372 -63.69 10.30 -17.62
N ALA A 373 -63.36 9.21 -18.31
CA ALA A 373 -62.00 8.70 -18.48
C ALA A 373 -61.17 9.59 -19.44
N VAL A 374 -60.81 10.80 -18.99
CA VAL A 374 -60.15 11.83 -19.80
C VAL A 374 -58.82 11.37 -20.37
N TYR A 375 -58.10 10.49 -19.69
CA TYR A 375 -56.83 9.95 -20.18
C TYR A 375 -56.92 9.32 -21.59
N ARG A 376 -58.10 8.83 -22.00
CA ARG A 376 -58.30 8.23 -23.35
C ARG A 376 -58.33 9.26 -24.47
N VAL A 377 -58.59 10.53 -24.15
CA VAL A 377 -58.75 11.64 -25.11
C VAL A 377 -57.78 12.79 -24.84
N LEU A 378 -56.77 12.58 -24.00
CA LEU A 378 -55.81 13.58 -23.52
C LEU A 378 -55.13 14.39 -24.64
N TYR A 379 -54.87 13.75 -25.77
CA TYR A 379 -54.19 14.34 -26.93
C TYR A 379 -55.17 14.76 -28.05
N LYS A 380 -56.46 14.89 -27.75
CA LYS A 380 -57.50 15.40 -28.66
C LYS A 380 -58.11 16.68 -28.07
N PRO A 381 -57.35 17.80 -28.07
CA PRO A 381 -57.79 19.04 -27.42
C PRO A 381 -58.98 19.69 -28.13
N HIS A 382 -59.78 20.46 -27.38
CA HIS A 382 -60.90 21.23 -27.91
C HIS A 382 -60.69 22.76 -27.79
N ARG A 383 -59.85 23.22 -26.86
CA ARG A 383 -59.57 24.64 -26.59
C ARG A 383 -58.13 25.01 -26.83
N MET A 384 -57.21 24.52 -26.00
CA MET A 384 -55.78 24.83 -26.12
C MET A 384 -55.12 23.74 -26.99
N PRO A 385 -54.61 24.08 -28.19
CA PRO A 385 -53.95 23.10 -29.05
C PRO A 385 -52.67 22.55 -28.42
N PHE A 386 -52.33 21.29 -28.75
CA PHE A 386 -51.17 20.61 -28.17
C PHE A 386 -49.83 21.28 -28.54
N TYR A 387 -49.71 21.86 -29.73
CA TYR A 387 -48.49 22.59 -30.11
C TYR A 387 -48.28 23.87 -29.29
N VAL A 388 -49.37 24.53 -28.83
CA VAL A 388 -49.28 25.69 -27.93
C VAL A 388 -48.72 25.27 -26.59
N PHE A 389 -49.16 24.12 -26.06
CA PHE A 389 -48.56 23.51 -24.86
C PHE A 389 -47.05 23.29 -25.05
N ARG A 390 -46.63 22.71 -26.18
CA ARG A 390 -45.20 22.46 -26.43
C ARG A 390 -44.38 23.73 -26.48
N PHE A 391 -44.85 24.75 -27.20
CA PHE A 391 -44.14 26.03 -27.32
C PHE A 391 -44.08 26.78 -25.99
N MET A 392 -45.21 26.89 -25.29
CA MET A 392 -45.27 27.53 -23.97
C MET A 392 -44.47 26.76 -22.91
N GLY A 393 -44.39 25.43 -23.02
CA GLY A 393 -43.56 24.59 -22.15
C GLY A 393 -42.07 24.94 -22.28
N ILE A 394 -41.56 25.08 -23.52
CA ILE A 394 -40.18 25.53 -23.76
C ILE A 394 -39.94 26.91 -23.14
N ILE A 395 -40.84 27.87 -23.39
CA ILE A 395 -40.74 29.23 -22.83
C ILE A 395 -40.73 29.19 -21.31
N ALA A 396 -41.63 28.41 -20.69
CA ALA A 396 -41.73 28.28 -19.24
C ALA A 396 -40.48 27.64 -18.63
N SER A 397 -39.89 26.64 -19.29
CA SER A 397 -38.63 26.03 -18.85
C SER A 397 -37.45 26.99 -18.95
N ILE A 398 -37.35 27.77 -20.02
CA ILE A 398 -36.34 28.83 -20.14
C ILE A 398 -36.56 29.90 -19.07
N ALA A 399 -37.81 30.33 -18.84
CA ALA A 399 -38.14 31.32 -17.83
C ALA A 399 -37.82 30.83 -16.40
N ALA A 400 -38.05 29.55 -16.11
CA ALA A 400 -37.65 28.93 -14.84
C ALA A 400 -36.11 28.97 -14.65
N GLY A 401 -35.36 28.82 -15.75
CA GLY A 401 -33.89 28.91 -15.74
C GLY A 401 -33.33 30.35 -15.78
N TYR A 402 -34.10 31.37 -16.14
CA TYR A 402 -33.57 32.74 -16.32
C TYR A 402 -33.03 33.36 -15.02
N ASN A 403 -33.59 32.98 -13.86
CA ASN A 403 -33.08 33.43 -12.56
C ASN A 403 -31.78 32.74 -12.12
N SER A 404 -31.29 31.73 -12.87
CA SER A 404 -30.14 30.88 -12.51
C SER A 404 -28.79 31.35 -13.09
N SER A 405 -28.59 32.64 -13.40
CA SER A 405 -27.29 33.19 -13.87
C SER A 405 -26.63 32.44 -15.06
N ASN A 406 -27.40 31.74 -15.90
CA ASN A 406 -26.92 30.88 -17.00
C ASN A 406 -26.10 29.63 -16.58
N TYR A 407 -26.24 29.14 -15.35
CA TYR A 407 -25.44 28.00 -14.83
C TYR A 407 -25.42 26.76 -15.73
N PRO A 408 -26.53 26.27 -16.35
CA PRO A 408 -26.47 25.09 -17.21
C PRO A 408 -25.54 25.27 -18.43
N ILE A 409 -25.48 26.48 -19.00
CA ILE A 409 -24.65 26.77 -20.17
C ILE A 409 -23.17 26.81 -19.76
N THR A 410 -22.85 27.49 -18.66
CA THR A 410 -21.45 27.58 -18.19
C THR A 410 -20.94 26.22 -17.74
N ARG A 411 -21.75 25.41 -17.07
CA ARG A 411 -21.37 24.04 -16.69
C ARG A 411 -21.23 23.11 -17.88
N THR A 412 -22.11 23.18 -18.88
CA THR A 412 -21.92 22.45 -20.14
C THR A 412 -20.57 22.81 -20.78
N THR A 413 -20.24 24.09 -20.78
CA THR A 413 -18.97 24.60 -21.33
C THR A 413 -17.77 24.11 -20.51
N ALA A 414 -17.87 24.12 -19.18
CA ALA A 414 -16.86 23.57 -18.29
C ALA A 414 -16.62 22.08 -18.55
N GLY A 415 -17.69 21.31 -18.66
CA GLY A 415 -17.63 19.88 -18.93
C GLY A 415 -17.07 19.54 -20.31
N TYR A 416 -17.35 20.37 -21.31
CA TYR A 416 -16.72 20.29 -22.63
C TYR A 416 -15.20 20.48 -22.53
N PHE A 417 -14.72 21.52 -21.82
CA PHE A 417 -13.28 21.74 -21.65
C PHE A 417 -12.59 20.66 -20.82
N ASN A 418 -13.28 20.07 -19.83
CA ASN A 418 -12.78 18.90 -19.11
C ASN A 418 -12.50 17.73 -20.07
N GLY A 419 -13.42 17.43 -21.00
CA GLY A 419 -13.19 16.39 -22.01
C GLY A 419 -11.99 16.69 -22.91
N ILE A 420 -11.83 17.94 -23.36
CA ILE A 420 -10.66 18.33 -24.18
C ILE A 420 -9.36 18.21 -23.38
N ALA A 421 -9.36 18.60 -22.11
CA ALA A 421 -8.21 18.43 -21.23
C ALA A 421 -7.82 16.95 -21.07
N ASP A 422 -8.81 16.06 -20.93
CA ASP A 422 -8.57 14.61 -20.86
C ASP A 422 -7.90 14.09 -22.14
N ALA A 423 -8.22 14.65 -23.31
CA ALA A 423 -7.60 14.25 -24.57
C ALA A 423 -6.12 14.66 -24.62
N TYR A 424 -5.78 15.87 -24.19
CA TYR A 424 -4.38 16.31 -24.10
C TYR A 424 -3.60 15.58 -22.99
N TRP A 425 -4.28 15.16 -21.92
CA TRP A 425 -3.66 14.32 -20.89
C TRP A 425 -3.22 12.98 -21.48
N LEU A 426 -4.04 12.33 -22.32
CA LEU A 426 -3.67 11.08 -22.99
C LEU A 426 -2.55 11.25 -24.03
N GLU A 427 -2.43 12.42 -24.64
CA GLU A 427 -1.29 12.76 -25.52
C GLU A 427 -0.02 13.13 -24.73
N GLU A 428 -0.05 13.04 -23.40
CA GLU A 428 1.05 13.44 -22.50
C GLU A 428 1.43 14.93 -22.58
N ASP A 429 0.62 15.78 -23.24
CA ASP A 429 0.76 17.24 -23.22
C ASP A 429 0.06 17.81 -21.98
N LEU A 430 0.71 17.63 -20.83
CA LEU A 430 0.21 18.10 -19.54
C LEU A 430 0.06 19.63 -19.47
N THR A 431 0.78 20.38 -20.31
CA THR A 431 0.69 21.85 -20.35
C THR A 431 -0.63 22.28 -20.95
N LEU A 432 -1.00 21.72 -22.11
CA LEU A 432 -2.30 21.99 -22.72
C LEU A 432 -3.45 21.39 -21.90
N ALA A 433 -3.28 20.19 -21.34
CA ALA A 433 -4.26 19.60 -20.44
C ALA A 433 -4.57 20.52 -19.25
N GLN A 434 -3.52 21.04 -18.59
CA GLN A 434 -3.66 22.00 -17.51
C GLN A 434 -4.38 23.28 -17.95
N ALA A 435 -4.03 23.84 -19.11
CA ALA A 435 -4.69 25.04 -19.65
C ALA A 435 -6.19 24.81 -19.88
N TYR A 436 -6.59 23.67 -20.45
CA TYR A 436 -8.00 23.35 -20.67
C TYR A 436 -8.76 23.05 -19.38
N TYR A 437 -8.15 22.41 -18.37
CA TYR A 437 -8.79 22.32 -17.05
C TYR A 437 -8.94 23.69 -16.39
N MET A 438 -7.99 24.62 -16.59
CA MET A 438 -8.15 25.99 -16.12
C MET A 438 -9.32 26.70 -16.80
N GLU A 439 -9.50 26.52 -18.12
CA GLU A 439 -10.67 27.02 -18.84
C GLU A 439 -11.97 26.42 -18.27
N GLY A 440 -12.03 25.11 -18.06
CA GLY A 440 -13.17 24.45 -17.42
C GLY A 440 -13.53 25.09 -16.07
N ARG A 441 -12.51 25.36 -15.25
CA ARG A 441 -12.65 26.07 -13.97
C ARG A 441 -13.12 27.52 -14.12
N ILE A 442 -12.74 28.25 -15.18
CA ILE A 442 -13.22 29.63 -15.41
C ILE A 442 -14.74 29.64 -15.60
N PHE A 443 -15.29 28.67 -16.35
CA PHE A 443 -16.73 28.56 -16.57
C PHE A 443 -17.50 28.01 -15.36
N SER A 444 -16.89 27.12 -14.57
CA SER A 444 -17.46 26.62 -13.32
C SER A 444 -16.38 26.50 -12.24
N SER A 445 -16.28 27.49 -11.36
CA SER A 445 -15.15 27.63 -10.43
C SER A 445 -15.04 26.52 -9.39
N VAL A 446 -16.17 25.93 -9.01
CA VAL A 446 -16.28 24.86 -8.00
C VAL A 446 -16.42 23.47 -8.62
N ASN A 447 -16.23 23.32 -9.94
CA ASN A 447 -16.35 22.00 -10.54
C ASN A 447 -15.26 21.05 -10.03
N HIS A 448 -15.68 19.86 -9.64
CA HIS A 448 -14.83 18.86 -9.02
C HIS A 448 -13.77 18.37 -10.00
N ARG A 449 -14.17 17.94 -11.20
CA ARG A 449 -13.29 17.36 -12.23
C ARG A 449 -12.06 18.21 -12.54
N SER A 450 -12.24 19.49 -12.89
CA SER A 450 -11.12 20.40 -13.18
C SER A 450 -10.26 20.60 -11.95
N ASN A 451 -10.86 20.88 -10.79
CA ASN A 451 -10.09 21.19 -9.57
C ASN A 451 -9.31 19.98 -9.08
N TYR A 452 -9.88 18.78 -9.12
CA TYR A 452 -9.21 17.54 -8.75
C TYR A 452 -8.04 17.20 -9.70
N SER A 453 -8.24 17.39 -11.01
CA SER A 453 -7.18 17.19 -12.01
C SER A 453 -6.05 18.22 -11.83
N LEU A 454 -6.38 19.49 -11.66
CA LEU A 454 -5.40 20.55 -11.39
C LEU A 454 -4.66 20.35 -10.07
N ALA A 455 -5.34 19.82 -9.04
CA ALA A 455 -4.72 19.42 -7.79
C ALA A 455 -3.73 18.27 -7.99
N SER A 456 -4.09 17.26 -8.77
CA SER A 456 -3.20 16.13 -9.08
C SER A 456 -1.92 16.60 -9.76
N VAL A 457 -2.04 17.49 -10.77
CA VAL A 457 -0.89 18.14 -11.42
C VAL A 457 -0.07 18.97 -10.42
N ALA A 458 -0.72 19.68 -9.49
CA ALA A 458 -0.03 20.46 -8.47
C ALA A 458 0.72 19.58 -7.45
N ILE A 459 0.16 18.42 -7.06
CA ILE A 459 0.79 17.44 -6.18
C ILE A 459 2.04 16.85 -6.84
N GLU A 460 1.93 16.45 -8.11
CA GLU A 460 3.05 15.91 -8.88
C GLU A 460 4.20 16.92 -9.03
N ASN A 461 3.85 18.19 -9.27
CA ASN A 461 4.83 19.29 -9.35
C ASN A 461 5.29 19.82 -7.98
N GLN A 462 4.95 19.15 -6.87
CA GLN A 462 5.29 19.55 -5.49
C GLN A 462 4.87 20.99 -5.12
N ARG A 463 3.75 21.46 -5.69
CA ARG A 463 3.15 22.78 -5.42
C ARG A 463 2.01 22.66 -4.42
N THR A 464 2.33 22.32 -3.17
CA THR A 464 1.36 22.00 -2.10
C THR A 464 0.28 23.06 -1.90
N GLN A 465 0.64 24.35 -1.88
CA GLN A 465 -0.34 25.44 -1.71
C GLN A 465 -1.36 25.51 -2.85
N ASN A 466 -0.94 25.27 -4.09
CA ASN A 466 -1.87 25.22 -5.23
C ASN A 466 -2.77 23.99 -5.13
N ALA A 467 -2.23 22.84 -4.74
CA ALA A 467 -3.01 21.62 -4.52
C ALA A 467 -4.11 21.85 -3.47
N ILE A 468 -3.78 22.45 -2.32
CA ILE A 468 -4.75 22.82 -1.26
C ILE A 468 -5.84 23.73 -1.83
N GLN A 469 -5.48 24.79 -2.55
CA GLN A 469 -6.46 25.72 -3.12
C GLN A 469 -7.44 25.04 -4.09
N HIS A 470 -6.94 24.14 -4.93
CA HIS A 470 -7.76 23.39 -5.86
C HIS A 470 -8.66 22.38 -5.15
N LEU A 471 -8.10 21.58 -4.24
CA LEU A 471 -8.87 20.59 -3.47
C LEU A 471 -9.95 21.25 -2.59
N ALA A 472 -9.64 22.38 -1.93
CA ALA A 472 -10.62 23.13 -1.14
C ALA A 472 -11.81 23.61 -2.00
N LYS A 473 -11.57 24.00 -3.26
CA LYS A 473 -12.66 24.32 -4.19
C LYS A 473 -13.46 23.08 -4.60
N GLY A 474 -12.79 21.95 -4.80
CA GLY A 474 -13.43 20.66 -5.11
C GLY A 474 -14.27 20.10 -3.96
N VAL A 475 -13.98 20.45 -2.71
CA VAL A 475 -14.83 20.10 -1.55
C VAL A 475 -16.10 20.95 -1.51
N GLY A 476 -16.08 22.17 -2.06
CA GLY A 476 -17.15 23.15 -1.89
C GLY A 476 -18.50 22.80 -2.54
N LYS A 477 -18.54 21.91 -3.54
CA LYS A 477 -19.78 21.48 -4.19
C LYS A 477 -19.64 20.06 -4.74
N ASN A 478 -20.54 19.16 -4.34
CA ASN A 478 -20.48 17.74 -4.66
C ASN A 478 -19.10 17.13 -4.36
N PRO A 479 -18.63 17.20 -3.10
CA PRO A 479 -17.34 16.66 -2.72
C PRO A 479 -17.26 15.17 -3.02
N LEU A 480 -16.04 14.63 -3.08
CA LEU A 480 -15.80 13.20 -3.17
C LEU A 480 -14.86 12.75 -2.05
N PRO A 481 -14.98 11.52 -1.53
CA PRO A 481 -14.15 11.02 -0.44
C PRO A 481 -12.65 11.23 -0.65
N GLN A 482 -12.18 11.01 -1.88
CA GLN A 482 -10.79 11.18 -2.30
C GLN A 482 -10.30 12.62 -2.14
N THR A 483 -11.20 13.60 -2.26
CA THR A 483 -10.87 15.03 -2.18
C THR A 483 -10.66 15.45 -0.75
N PHE A 484 -11.52 14.99 0.16
CA PHE A 484 -11.34 15.17 1.60
C PHE A 484 -10.03 14.56 2.07
N VAL A 485 -9.74 13.32 1.65
CA VAL A 485 -8.50 12.64 2.00
C VAL A 485 -7.28 13.38 1.45
N ASN A 486 -7.26 13.71 0.15
CA ASN A 486 -6.12 14.40 -0.43
C ASN A 486 -5.91 15.79 0.18
N LEU A 487 -7.00 16.54 0.46
CA LEU A 487 -6.92 17.84 1.11
C LEU A 487 -6.34 17.71 2.52
N SER A 488 -6.82 16.74 3.30
CA SER A 488 -6.32 16.46 4.63
C SER A 488 -4.84 16.10 4.63
N LEU A 489 -4.40 15.25 3.70
CA LEU A 489 -2.98 14.90 3.55
C LEU A 489 -2.13 16.14 3.26
N MET A 490 -2.53 16.99 2.30
CA MET A 490 -1.78 18.21 1.97
C MET A 490 -1.76 19.21 3.14
N LEU A 491 -2.85 19.35 3.88
CA LEU A 491 -2.90 20.19 5.08
C LEU A 491 -1.99 19.65 6.20
N ASN A 492 -2.00 18.34 6.41
CA ASN A 492 -1.15 17.68 7.41
C ASN A 492 0.34 17.81 7.06
N ASP A 493 0.70 17.68 5.78
CA ASP A 493 2.07 17.85 5.30
C ASP A 493 2.58 19.30 5.50
N GLU A 494 1.69 20.30 5.49
CA GLU A 494 1.97 21.71 5.84
C GLU A 494 1.97 21.99 7.36
N GLY A 495 1.86 20.96 8.20
CA GLY A 495 1.79 21.10 9.65
C GLY A 495 0.45 21.64 10.19
N LYS A 496 -0.59 21.73 9.35
CA LYS A 496 -1.93 22.19 9.73
C LYS A 496 -2.80 21.04 10.23
N PHE A 497 -2.35 20.39 11.30
CA PHE A 497 -3.00 19.19 11.85
C PHE A 497 -4.51 19.37 12.14
N PHE A 498 -4.91 20.46 12.79
CA PHE A 498 -6.31 20.68 13.13
C PHE A 498 -7.19 20.88 11.89
N ASP A 499 -6.69 21.60 10.88
CA ASP A 499 -7.40 21.75 9.60
C ASP A 499 -7.56 20.38 8.92
N ALA A 500 -6.48 19.59 8.86
CA ALA A 500 -6.51 18.24 8.30
C ALA A 500 -7.52 17.33 9.00
N LYS A 501 -7.60 17.43 10.33
CA LYS A 501 -8.56 16.69 11.17
C LYS A 501 -9.99 17.14 10.89
N PHE A 502 -10.27 18.44 10.94
CA PHE A 502 -11.62 18.97 10.68
C PHE A 502 -12.11 18.60 9.28
N GLN A 503 -11.22 18.62 8.27
CA GLN A 503 -11.57 18.16 6.92
C GLN A 503 -11.99 16.68 6.88
N LEU A 504 -11.33 15.79 7.62
CA LEU A 504 -11.75 14.39 7.67
C LEU A 504 -13.00 14.18 8.52
N GLU A 505 -13.20 14.95 9.59
CA GLU A 505 -14.45 14.92 10.37
C GLU A 505 -15.65 15.34 9.52
N ASP A 506 -15.53 16.47 8.80
CA ASP A 506 -16.52 16.91 7.81
C ASP A 506 -16.73 15.83 6.72
N GLY A 507 -15.64 15.19 6.30
CA GLY A 507 -15.65 14.05 5.39
C GLY A 507 -16.43 12.85 5.93
N THR A 508 -16.28 12.49 7.21
CA THR A 508 -17.05 11.40 7.84
C THR A 508 -18.52 11.76 8.03
N ALA A 509 -18.84 13.03 8.30
CA ALA A 509 -20.23 13.48 8.35
C ALA A 509 -20.90 13.43 6.97
N THR A 510 -20.16 13.76 5.91
CA THR A 510 -20.64 13.73 4.53
C THR A 510 -20.69 12.30 3.96
N PHE A 511 -19.72 11.47 4.29
CA PHE A 511 -19.55 10.10 3.81
C PHE A 511 -19.38 9.10 4.97
N PRO A 512 -20.44 8.85 5.76
CA PRO A 512 -20.35 8.03 6.97
C PRO A 512 -19.95 6.58 6.73
N ASN A 513 -20.07 6.07 5.50
CA ASN A 513 -19.68 4.71 5.14
C ASN A 513 -18.29 4.64 4.46
N SER A 514 -17.56 5.76 4.40
CA SER A 514 -16.25 5.83 3.74
C SER A 514 -15.12 5.40 4.68
N GLY A 515 -14.85 4.09 4.67
CA GLY A 515 -13.75 3.53 5.45
C GLY A 515 -12.37 4.14 5.17
N PRO A 516 -12.01 4.57 3.94
CA PRO A 516 -10.77 5.33 3.71
C PRO A 516 -10.64 6.64 4.50
N ILE A 517 -11.75 7.40 4.67
CA ILE A 517 -11.75 8.64 5.46
C ILE A 517 -11.56 8.30 6.94
N ALA A 518 -12.35 7.35 7.46
CA ALA A 518 -12.26 6.89 8.84
C ALA A 518 -10.85 6.36 9.17
N ASN A 519 -10.25 5.56 8.29
CA ASN A 519 -8.89 5.06 8.44
C ASN A 519 -7.87 6.20 8.57
N ASN A 520 -7.93 7.19 7.68
CA ASN A 520 -6.99 8.31 7.74
C ASN A 520 -7.22 9.21 8.96
N LEU A 521 -8.46 9.37 9.40
CA LEU A 521 -8.78 10.10 10.63
C LEU A 521 -8.21 9.36 11.85
N GLY A 522 -8.33 8.02 11.89
CA GLY A 522 -7.70 7.17 12.89
C GLY A 522 -6.19 7.36 12.95
N LEU A 523 -5.51 7.48 11.80
CA LEU A 523 -4.07 7.77 11.75
C LEU A 523 -3.70 9.17 12.25
N LEU A 524 -4.53 10.19 12.04
CA LEU A 524 -4.29 11.51 12.64
C LEU A 524 -4.32 11.42 14.17
N TYR A 525 -5.31 10.74 14.74
CA TYR A 525 -5.38 10.51 16.19
C TYR A 525 -4.21 9.68 16.70
N TYR A 526 -3.83 8.64 15.95
CA TYR A 526 -2.68 7.78 16.25
C TYR A 526 -1.39 8.60 16.41
N ASN A 527 -1.11 9.49 15.46
CA ASN A 527 0.09 10.34 15.47
C ASN A 527 0.13 11.34 16.63
N THR A 528 -1.02 11.64 17.23
CA THR A 528 -1.16 12.48 18.44
C THR A 528 -1.28 11.68 19.73
N ASN A 529 -1.07 10.35 19.68
CA ASN A 529 -1.13 9.44 20.82
C ASN A 529 -2.52 9.32 21.51
N PHE A 530 -3.61 9.73 20.83
CA PHE A 530 -4.98 9.49 21.28
C PHE A 530 -5.46 8.13 20.76
N LEU A 531 -4.87 7.06 21.29
CA LEU A 531 -4.98 5.70 20.74
C LEU A 531 -6.40 5.11 20.85
N ASP A 532 -7.19 5.49 21.85
CA ASP A 532 -8.60 5.07 21.96
C ASP A 532 -9.44 5.60 20.78
N SER A 533 -9.25 6.88 20.43
CA SER A 533 -9.92 7.50 19.28
C SER A 533 -9.41 6.91 17.97
N ALA A 534 -8.10 6.65 17.86
CA ALA A 534 -7.54 5.97 16.71
C ALA A 534 -8.17 4.58 16.51
N GLY A 535 -8.26 3.78 17.58
CA GLY A 535 -8.90 2.46 17.58
C GLY A 535 -10.38 2.52 17.19
N TYR A 536 -11.13 3.51 17.68
CA TYR A 536 -12.52 3.73 17.29
C TYR A 536 -12.68 3.94 15.77
N TYR A 537 -11.89 4.85 15.18
CA TYR A 537 -11.99 5.15 13.75
C TYR A 537 -11.44 4.04 12.86
N PHE A 538 -10.45 3.25 13.32
CA PHE A 538 -10.05 2.06 12.59
C PHE A 538 -11.11 0.97 12.63
N ALA A 539 -11.77 0.75 13.77
CA ALA A 539 -12.88 -0.19 13.86
C ALA A 539 -14.06 0.23 12.96
N ASP A 540 -14.34 1.54 12.86
CA ASP A 540 -15.32 2.06 11.91
C ASP A 540 -14.89 1.79 10.46
N ALA A 541 -13.62 2.03 10.13
CA ALA A 541 -13.06 1.74 8.82
C ALA A 541 -13.12 0.24 8.43
N GLN A 542 -13.09 -0.69 9.39
CA GLN A 542 -13.25 -2.12 9.13
C GLN A 542 -14.64 -2.50 8.61
N ASN A 543 -15.66 -1.68 8.85
CA ASN A 543 -17.01 -1.93 8.33
C ASN A 543 -17.10 -1.79 6.80
N SER A 544 -16.09 -1.18 6.17
CA SER A 544 -16.00 -1.07 4.71
C SER A 544 -15.08 -2.13 4.12
N ARG A 545 -15.58 -2.85 3.11
CA ARG A 545 -14.77 -3.80 2.32
C ARG A 545 -13.53 -3.16 1.70
N ARG A 546 -13.54 -1.84 1.47
CA ARG A 546 -12.42 -1.14 0.81
C ARG A 546 -11.24 -0.89 1.73
N SER A 547 -11.45 -0.91 3.05
CA SER A 547 -10.44 -0.52 4.05
C SER A 547 -10.24 -1.51 5.17
N VAL A 548 -10.91 -2.66 5.13
CA VAL A 548 -10.83 -3.69 6.18
C VAL A 548 -9.39 -4.15 6.41
N GLU A 549 -8.60 -4.29 5.35
CA GLU A 549 -7.21 -4.74 5.40
C GLU A 549 -6.26 -3.68 6.00
N GLU A 550 -6.38 -2.44 5.53
CA GLU A 550 -5.58 -1.30 5.99
C GLU A 550 -5.92 -0.94 7.44
N ALA A 551 -7.22 -0.95 7.78
CA ALA A 551 -7.68 -0.72 9.13
C ALA A 551 -7.22 -1.83 10.08
N SER A 552 -7.24 -3.10 9.66
CA SER A 552 -6.72 -4.22 10.47
C SER A 552 -5.22 -4.09 10.71
N THR A 553 -4.45 -3.69 9.70
CA THR A 553 -3.03 -3.36 9.83
C THR A 553 -2.84 -2.30 10.91
N ASN A 554 -3.56 -1.19 10.83
CA ASN A 554 -3.46 -0.08 11.77
C ASN A 554 -3.91 -0.44 13.20
N ILE A 555 -4.96 -1.26 13.37
CA ILE A 555 -5.39 -1.75 14.69
C ILE A 555 -4.29 -2.57 15.35
N TRP A 556 -3.65 -3.48 14.60
CA TRP A 556 -2.54 -4.26 15.15
C TRP A 556 -1.30 -3.41 15.43
N SER A 557 -1.09 -2.30 14.70
CA SER A 557 -0.08 -1.30 15.07
C SER A 557 -0.37 -0.70 16.45
N ILE A 558 -1.63 -0.34 16.75
CA ILE A 558 -2.01 0.11 18.11
C ILE A 558 -1.82 -1.01 19.12
N GLY A 559 -2.26 -2.23 18.80
CA GLY A 559 -2.16 -3.39 19.69
C GLY A 559 -0.73 -3.67 20.11
N ALA A 560 0.21 -3.66 19.15
CA ALA A 560 1.64 -3.80 19.40
C ALA A 560 2.21 -2.64 20.22
N LYS A 561 1.79 -1.40 19.94
CA LYS A 561 2.26 -0.20 20.67
C LYS A 561 1.79 -0.12 22.12
N LEU A 562 0.58 -0.61 22.40
CA LEU A 562 0.00 -0.66 23.75
C LEU A 562 0.30 -1.96 24.51
N ASN A 563 0.90 -2.95 23.84
CA ASN A 563 1.03 -4.33 24.32
C ASN A 563 -0.30 -4.86 24.90
N VAL A 564 -1.36 -4.82 24.09
CA VAL A 564 -2.70 -5.22 24.51
C VAL A 564 -2.76 -6.68 24.94
N LYS A 565 -3.62 -7.00 25.92
CA LYS A 565 -3.80 -8.36 26.42
C LYS A 565 -4.68 -9.17 25.47
N VAL A 566 -4.05 -9.86 24.53
CA VAL A 566 -4.66 -10.87 23.65
C VAL A 566 -4.01 -12.22 23.94
N SER A 567 -4.74 -13.34 23.81
CA SER A 567 -4.13 -14.66 23.95
C SER A 567 -3.18 -14.93 22.77
N VAL A 568 -1.99 -15.49 23.05
CA VAL A 568 -1.01 -15.85 22.02
C VAL A 568 -1.61 -16.74 20.94
N ASP A 569 -2.40 -17.76 21.32
CA ASP A 569 -3.01 -18.68 20.36
C ASP A 569 -3.92 -17.96 19.35
N SER A 570 -4.78 -17.04 19.82
CA SER A 570 -5.62 -16.23 18.92
C SER A 570 -4.81 -15.32 17.98
N ALA A 571 -3.66 -14.81 18.43
CA ALA A 571 -2.80 -13.99 17.59
C ALA A 571 -2.08 -14.84 16.52
N LEU A 572 -1.66 -16.06 16.87
CA LEU A 572 -1.08 -17.02 15.93
C LEU A 572 -2.09 -17.46 14.87
N ASP A 573 -3.36 -17.71 15.25
CA ASP A 573 -4.44 -18.06 14.32
C ASP A 573 -4.73 -16.95 13.29
N LEU A 574 -4.38 -15.70 13.60
CA LEU A 574 -4.54 -14.55 12.71
C LEU A 574 -3.33 -14.30 11.80
N LEU A 575 -2.16 -14.86 12.10
CA LEU A 575 -0.99 -14.73 11.25
C LEU A 575 -1.25 -15.35 9.87
N TYR A 576 -0.83 -14.65 8.83
CA TYR A 576 -0.92 -15.10 7.43
C TYR A 576 -2.36 -15.32 6.94
N THR A 577 -3.36 -14.88 7.71
CA THR A 577 -4.76 -14.80 7.28
C THR A 577 -5.12 -13.44 6.71
N GLY A 578 -4.31 -12.42 7.01
CA GLY A 578 -4.43 -11.04 6.55
C GLY A 578 -3.37 -10.65 5.52
N ASN A 579 -3.11 -9.33 5.40
CA ASN A 579 -2.04 -8.83 4.54
C ASN A 579 -0.69 -8.74 5.29
N ALA A 580 0.42 -8.59 4.54
CA ALA A 580 1.76 -8.56 5.12
C ALA A 580 1.99 -7.43 6.15
N GLY A 581 1.26 -6.31 6.06
CA GLY A 581 1.34 -5.23 7.05
C GLY A 581 0.73 -5.62 8.39
N GLN A 582 -0.42 -6.30 8.37
CA GLN A 582 -1.01 -6.88 9.58
C GLN A 582 -0.07 -7.93 10.19
N ASP A 583 0.50 -8.82 9.37
CA ASP A 583 1.46 -9.82 9.84
C ASP A 583 2.67 -9.17 10.52
N ALA A 584 3.22 -8.10 9.94
CA ALA A 584 4.33 -7.36 10.54
C ALA A 584 3.99 -6.89 11.96
N ASN A 585 2.81 -6.30 12.16
CA ASN A 585 2.38 -5.79 13.46
C ASN A 585 2.06 -6.90 14.46
N LEU A 586 1.45 -8.00 14.00
CA LEU A 586 1.21 -9.18 14.83
C LEU A 586 2.52 -9.80 15.32
N LEU A 587 3.52 -9.94 14.45
CA LEU A 587 4.85 -10.43 14.81
C LEU A 587 5.53 -9.49 15.82
N ALA A 588 5.42 -8.18 15.62
CA ALA A 588 5.93 -7.18 16.58
C ALA A 588 5.24 -7.27 17.95
N TRP A 589 3.94 -7.56 17.99
CA TRP A 589 3.21 -7.78 19.24
C TRP A 589 3.62 -9.11 19.91
N LEU A 590 3.75 -10.19 19.14
CA LEU A 590 4.17 -11.51 19.62
C LEU A 590 5.55 -11.46 20.28
N GLY A 591 6.48 -10.68 19.72
CA GLY A 591 7.81 -10.51 20.27
C GLY A 591 7.89 -9.74 21.59
N GLN A 592 6.78 -9.19 22.05
CA GLN A 592 6.66 -8.54 23.36
C GLN A 592 6.00 -9.44 24.41
N GLN A 593 5.63 -10.68 24.05
CA GLN A 593 4.99 -11.62 24.98
C GLN A 593 6.03 -12.49 25.68
N ASP A 594 5.87 -12.67 26.99
CA ASP A 594 6.76 -13.50 27.81
C ASP A 594 6.50 -15.02 27.63
N GLN A 595 5.37 -15.40 27.03
CA GLN A 595 4.98 -16.80 26.83
C GLN A 595 5.76 -17.41 25.65
N ALA A 596 6.29 -18.62 25.82
CA ALA A 596 6.89 -19.37 24.72
C ALA A 596 5.83 -19.86 23.71
N PHE A 597 6.12 -19.74 22.43
CA PHE A 597 5.26 -20.20 21.33
C PHE A 597 6.08 -20.70 20.14
N ALA A 598 5.43 -21.47 19.26
CA ALA A 598 6.00 -21.89 17.98
C ALA A 598 5.40 -21.03 16.86
N LEU A 599 6.26 -20.40 16.06
CA LEU A 599 5.81 -19.62 14.92
C LEU A 599 5.39 -20.55 13.76
N PRO A 600 4.21 -20.32 13.13
CA PRO A 600 3.87 -20.99 11.89
C PRO A 600 4.84 -20.59 10.77
N ALA A 601 5.06 -21.51 9.83
CA ALA A 601 5.89 -21.25 8.66
C ALA A 601 5.27 -20.11 7.83
N PRO A 602 6.05 -19.07 7.47
CA PRO A 602 5.53 -17.96 6.69
C PRO A 602 5.23 -18.40 5.25
N PRO A 603 4.27 -17.73 4.58
CA PRO A 603 4.10 -17.90 3.14
C PRO A 603 5.39 -17.46 2.41
N PRO A 604 5.63 -17.97 1.18
CA PRO A 604 6.79 -17.58 0.40
C PRO A 604 6.86 -16.05 0.20
N PHE A 605 8.03 -15.45 0.42
CA PHE A 605 8.28 -14.04 0.19
C PHE A 605 8.40 -13.72 -1.33
N PRO A 606 8.40 -12.43 -1.74
CA PRO A 606 8.40 -12.03 -3.15
C PRO A 606 9.51 -12.69 -3.98
N LYS A 607 9.12 -13.27 -5.14
CA LYS A 607 10.02 -14.05 -6.01
C LYS A 607 11.15 -13.25 -6.67
N ASP A 608 10.94 -11.95 -6.90
CA ASP A 608 11.92 -11.04 -7.51
C ASP A 608 12.85 -10.36 -6.50
N SER A 609 12.64 -10.65 -5.21
CA SER A 609 13.36 -10.13 -4.06
C SER A 609 13.22 -8.61 -3.85
N ILE A 610 12.22 -7.93 -4.44
CA ILE A 610 11.96 -6.50 -4.19
C ILE A 610 10.93 -6.36 -3.06
N LEU A 611 11.29 -5.66 -1.99
CA LEU A 611 10.47 -5.59 -0.77
C LEU A 611 9.65 -4.29 -0.70
N SER A 612 8.33 -4.44 -0.57
CA SER A 612 7.48 -3.36 -0.06
C SER A 612 7.71 -3.14 1.44
N GLN A 613 7.25 -2.01 1.99
CA GLN A 613 7.35 -1.77 3.43
C GLN A 613 6.61 -2.83 4.27
N ASN A 614 5.48 -3.34 3.77
CA ASN A 614 4.72 -4.42 4.41
C ASN A 614 5.52 -5.72 4.43
N ASP A 615 6.07 -6.11 3.26
CA ASP A 615 6.85 -7.34 3.13
C ASP A 615 8.15 -7.27 3.93
N PHE A 616 8.83 -6.12 3.91
CA PHE A 616 10.00 -5.86 4.73
C PHE A 616 9.66 -5.96 6.21
N GLY A 617 8.59 -5.30 6.69
CA GLY A 617 8.17 -5.35 8.08
C GLY A 617 7.89 -6.78 8.55
N ARG A 618 7.16 -7.57 7.75
CA ARG A 618 6.89 -8.98 8.04
C ARG A 618 8.17 -9.81 8.07
N LEU A 619 8.98 -9.71 7.01
CA LEU A 619 10.25 -10.43 6.87
C LEU A 619 11.18 -10.16 8.05
N TYR A 620 11.36 -8.87 8.37
CA TYR A 620 12.26 -8.41 9.39
C TYR A 620 11.78 -8.82 10.79
N ASN A 621 10.50 -8.59 11.13
CA ASN A 621 9.98 -8.97 12.44
C ASN A 621 9.96 -10.50 12.64
N TYR A 622 9.63 -11.26 11.60
CA TYR A 622 9.72 -12.73 11.63
C TYR A 622 11.16 -13.17 11.90
N THR A 623 12.14 -12.56 11.21
CA THR A 623 13.57 -12.86 11.40
C THR A 623 14.00 -12.63 12.84
N LEU A 624 13.58 -11.51 13.44
CA LEU A 624 13.93 -11.18 14.82
C LEU A 624 13.36 -12.18 15.85
N LEU A 625 12.16 -12.70 15.62
CA LEU A 625 11.56 -13.71 16.49
C LEU A 625 12.25 -15.09 16.37
N GLN A 626 12.76 -15.43 15.19
CA GLN A 626 13.40 -16.72 14.93
C GLN A 626 14.89 -16.76 15.28
N LEU A 627 15.48 -15.70 15.86
CA LEU A 627 16.91 -15.65 16.16
C LEU A 627 17.40 -16.79 17.07
N ASN A 628 16.53 -17.34 17.93
CA ASN A 628 16.90 -18.45 18.82
C ASN A 628 16.85 -19.83 18.14
N GLN A 629 16.20 -19.95 16.97
CA GLN A 629 16.11 -21.17 16.17
C GLN A 629 16.29 -20.83 14.68
N PRO A 630 17.50 -20.39 14.26
CA PRO A 630 17.72 -19.94 12.90
C PRO A 630 17.60 -21.12 11.93
N ASP A 631 16.63 -21.06 11.01
CA ASP A 631 16.53 -21.99 9.89
C ASP A 631 17.64 -21.68 8.87
N THR A 632 18.49 -22.65 8.55
CA THR A 632 19.57 -22.47 7.57
C THR A 632 19.05 -22.18 6.15
N ALA A 633 17.83 -22.61 5.80
CA ALA A 633 17.19 -22.23 4.54
C ALA A 633 16.85 -20.72 4.53
N TRP A 634 16.42 -20.19 5.68
CA TRP A 634 16.08 -18.79 5.87
C TRP A 634 17.26 -17.82 5.67
N VAL A 635 18.47 -18.23 6.07
CA VAL A 635 19.71 -17.45 5.86
C VAL A 635 19.98 -17.20 4.37
N ASN A 636 19.75 -18.22 3.53
CA ASN A 636 19.99 -18.13 2.09
C ASN A 636 18.98 -17.20 1.42
N ASP A 637 17.73 -17.22 1.86
CA ASP A 637 16.69 -16.33 1.33
C ASP A 637 17.02 -14.85 1.65
N LEU A 638 17.47 -14.53 2.86
CA LEU A 638 17.90 -13.18 3.26
C LEU A 638 19.03 -12.63 2.39
N HIS A 639 19.92 -13.48 1.88
CA HIS A 639 21.01 -13.07 0.99
C HIS A 639 20.47 -12.41 -0.28
N GLY A 640 19.49 -13.04 -0.94
CA GLY A 640 18.89 -12.53 -2.17
C GLY A 640 18.32 -11.12 -2.02
N TYR A 641 17.74 -10.79 -0.86
CA TYR A 641 17.18 -9.45 -0.59
C TYR A 641 18.24 -8.38 -0.35
N THR A 642 19.38 -8.74 0.27
CA THR A 642 20.44 -7.78 0.64
C THR A 642 21.32 -7.35 -0.54
N GLU A 643 21.30 -8.09 -1.64
CA GLU A 643 22.07 -7.78 -2.85
C GLU A 643 21.30 -6.95 -3.89
N LYS A 644 19.98 -6.76 -3.70
CA LYS A 644 19.14 -5.98 -4.61
C LYS A 644 19.29 -4.49 -4.34
N LEU A 645 19.61 -3.71 -5.39
CA LEU A 645 19.75 -2.26 -5.31
C LEU A 645 18.42 -1.59 -4.93
N GLU A 646 17.29 -2.15 -5.37
CA GLU A 646 15.95 -1.64 -5.10
C GLU A 646 15.57 -1.73 -3.61
N ASN A 647 16.26 -2.55 -2.83
CA ASN A 647 16.08 -2.68 -1.37
C ASN A 647 17.02 -1.77 -0.56
N ASP A 648 17.71 -0.82 -1.18
CA ASP A 648 18.60 0.13 -0.49
C ASP A 648 17.98 0.80 0.77
N PRO A 649 16.69 1.23 0.77
CA PRO A 649 16.06 1.78 1.98
C PRO A 649 16.04 0.82 3.18
N TRP A 650 16.08 -0.48 2.91
CA TRP A 650 16.03 -1.56 3.90
C TRP A 650 17.41 -2.17 4.17
N TRP A 651 18.42 -1.83 3.36
CA TRP A 651 19.71 -2.52 3.30
C TRP A 651 20.41 -2.59 4.66
N GLU A 652 20.43 -1.48 5.40
CA GLU A 652 21.03 -1.42 6.74
C GLU A 652 20.42 -2.48 7.68
N ARG A 653 19.09 -2.52 7.75
CA ARG A 653 18.33 -3.38 8.66
C ARG A 653 18.33 -4.83 8.21
N LEU A 654 18.25 -5.09 6.91
CA LEU A 654 18.38 -6.42 6.34
C LEU A 654 19.77 -7.01 6.60
N THR A 655 20.83 -6.21 6.39
CA THR A 655 22.21 -6.64 6.63
C THR A 655 22.43 -6.93 8.12
N LEU A 656 21.89 -6.09 9.00
CA LEU A 656 21.96 -6.32 10.43
C LEU A 656 21.17 -7.57 10.86
N ALA A 657 19.95 -7.77 10.35
CA ALA A 657 19.16 -8.97 10.61
C ALA A 657 19.87 -10.23 10.11
N LYS A 658 20.42 -10.21 8.90
CA LYS A 658 21.24 -11.32 8.37
C LYS A 658 22.44 -11.59 9.27
N ALA A 659 23.16 -10.55 9.70
CA ALA A 659 24.30 -10.71 10.60
C ALA A 659 23.89 -11.35 11.94
N TRP A 660 22.69 -11.05 12.45
CA TRP A 660 22.16 -11.71 13.64
C TRP A 660 21.87 -13.19 13.41
N VAL A 661 21.23 -13.54 12.30
CA VAL A 661 20.94 -14.93 11.96
C VAL A 661 22.25 -15.71 11.77
N ASP A 662 23.21 -15.14 11.03
CA ASP A 662 24.54 -15.74 10.84
C ASP A 662 25.26 -15.94 12.17
N PHE A 663 25.18 -14.97 13.08
CA PHE A 663 25.79 -15.08 14.41
C PHE A 663 25.17 -16.23 15.22
N GLN A 664 23.85 -16.39 15.16
CA GLN A 664 23.15 -17.46 15.87
C GLN A 664 23.36 -18.84 15.23
N ALA A 665 23.58 -18.89 13.91
CA ALA A 665 23.92 -20.09 13.15
C ALA A 665 25.41 -20.50 13.24
N LEU A 666 26.21 -19.81 14.06
CA LEU A 666 27.67 -19.98 14.22
C LEU A 666 28.50 -19.59 12.99
N ASN A 667 27.94 -18.85 12.03
CA ASN A 667 28.65 -18.27 10.90
C ASN A 667 29.34 -16.96 11.31
N PHE A 668 30.20 -16.99 12.32
CA PHE A 668 30.76 -15.78 12.94
C PHE A 668 31.56 -14.90 11.96
N VAL A 669 32.21 -15.52 10.98
CA VAL A 669 32.94 -14.80 9.92
C VAL A 669 31.98 -13.95 9.09
N GLU A 670 30.88 -14.53 8.59
CA GLU A 670 29.90 -13.80 7.78
C GLU A 670 29.10 -12.79 8.59
N ALA A 671 28.77 -13.13 9.84
CA ALA A 671 28.10 -12.22 10.76
C ALA A 671 28.93 -10.93 10.99
N THR A 672 30.21 -11.09 11.34
CA THR A 672 31.09 -9.93 11.59
C THR A 672 31.45 -9.18 10.31
N LYS A 673 31.60 -9.86 9.16
CA LYS A 673 31.74 -9.20 7.85
C LYS A 673 30.54 -8.31 7.53
N GLY A 674 29.32 -8.79 7.77
CA GLY A 674 28.08 -8.03 7.55
C GLY A 674 28.05 -6.74 8.37
N VAL A 675 28.36 -6.83 9.67
CA VAL A 675 28.43 -5.64 10.55
C VAL A 675 29.60 -4.72 10.20
N ALA A 676 30.76 -5.27 9.81
CA ALA A 676 31.90 -4.46 9.35
C ALA A 676 31.57 -3.68 8.07
N ARG A 677 30.82 -4.28 7.15
CA ARG A 677 30.31 -3.59 5.96
C ARG A 677 29.39 -2.42 6.35
N LEU A 678 28.52 -2.60 7.33
CA LEU A 678 27.68 -1.51 7.86
C LEU A 678 28.52 -0.40 8.51
N SER A 679 29.54 -0.76 9.29
CA SER A 679 30.49 0.18 9.91
C SER A 679 31.16 1.08 8.86
N LEU A 680 31.60 0.49 7.74
CA LEU A 680 32.27 1.20 6.65
C LEU A 680 31.31 2.02 5.79
N ALA A 681 30.12 1.49 5.50
CA ALA A 681 29.14 2.13 4.63
C ALA A 681 28.38 3.29 5.29
N LEU A 682 28.26 3.29 6.62
CA LEU A 682 27.49 4.26 7.40
C LEU A 682 28.37 5.01 8.42
N PRO A 683 29.19 5.98 7.98
CA PRO A 683 30.10 6.70 8.87
C PRO A 683 29.43 7.34 10.10
N SER A 684 28.20 7.84 9.94
CA SER A 684 27.43 8.44 11.05
C SER A 684 27.01 7.46 12.14
N LYS A 685 26.99 6.15 11.83
CA LYS A 685 26.68 5.06 12.76
C LYS A 685 27.88 4.15 13.03
N ARG A 686 29.06 4.52 12.54
CA ARG A 686 30.29 3.73 12.67
C ARG A 686 30.57 3.34 14.12
N GLY A 687 30.50 4.29 15.04
CA GLY A 687 30.72 4.01 16.46
C GLY A 687 29.75 2.98 17.06
N TYR A 688 28.51 2.92 16.58
CA TYR A 688 27.54 1.90 17.00
C TYR A 688 27.91 0.52 16.45
N TYR A 689 28.26 0.41 15.16
CA TYR A 689 28.63 -0.87 14.55
C TYR A 689 29.98 -1.40 15.02
N GLU A 690 30.97 -0.54 15.27
CA GLU A 690 32.22 -0.94 15.91
C GLU A 690 31.97 -1.44 17.34
N ASN A 691 31.10 -0.78 18.10
CA ASN A 691 30.72 -1.28 19.41
C ASN A 691 30.01 -2.64 19.31
N LEU A 692 29.13 -2.83 18.32
CA LEU A 692 28.49 -4.12 18.06
C LEU A 692 29.50 -5.21 17.69
N LEU A 693 30.46 -4.94 16.80
CA LEU A 693 31.56 -5.86 16.48
C LEU A 693 32.38 -6.22 17.71
N GLY A 694 32.63 -5.25 18.58
CA GLY A 694 33.28 -5.46 19.87
C GLY A 694 32.49 -6.41 20.76
N LEU A 695 31.18 -6.18 20.91
CA LEU A 695 30.31 -7.04 21.73
C LEU A 695 30.17 -8.46 21.15
N MET A 696 30.04 -8.59 19.83
CA MET A 696 30.02 -9.88 19.14
C MET A 696 31.33 -10.64 19.35
N SER A 697 32.47 -9.97 19.21
CA SER A 697 33.80 -10.54 19.43
C SER A 697 33.99 -10.98 20.88
N LEU A 698 33.53 -10.18 21.83
CA LEU A 698 33.64 -10.50 23.26
C LEU A 698 32.70 -11.66 23.63
N LYS A 699 31.51 -11.73 23.03
CA LYS A 699 30.55 -12.83 23.23
C LYS A 699 31.06 -14.19 22.75
N ILE A 700 31.89 -14.22 21.71
CA ILE A 700 32.54 -15.45 21.20
C ILE A 700 33.91 -15.72 21.85
N GLY A 701 34.29 -15.00 22.91
CA GLY A 701 35.53 -15.25 23.65
C GLY A 701 36.80 -14.66 23.02
N MET A 702 36.69 -13.58 22.24
CA MET A 702 37.84 -12.91 21.60
C MET A 702 38.06 -11.50 22.17
N PRO A 703 38.56 -11.38 23.41
CA PRO A 703 38.63 -10.09 24.10
C PRO A 703 39.63 -9.11 23.46
N ASN A 704 40.76 -9.60 22.93
CA ASN A 704 41.74 -8.75 22.22
C ASN A 704 41.15 -8.14 20.94
N LYS A 705 40.37 -8.91 20.19
CA LYS A 705 39.64 -8.42 19.00
C LYS A 705 38.57 -7.41 19.40
N ALA A 706 37.83 -7.70 20.46
CA ALA A 706 36.81 -6.80 20.99
C ALA A 706 37.39 -5.44 21.37
N MET A 707 38.56 -5.43 22.03
CA MET A 707 39.27 -4.20 22.40
C MET A 707 39.59 -3.30 21.19
N VAL A 708 40.00 -3.88 20.04
CA VAL A 708 40.29 -3.11 18.82
C VAL A 708 39.04 -2.37 18.35
N HIS A 709 37.91 -3.06 18.25
CA HIS A 709 36.65 -2.49 17.83
C HIS A 709 36.11 -1.47 18.83
N PHE A 710 36.20 -1.73 20.14
CA PHE A 710 35.78 -0.74 21.14
C PHE A 710 36.62 0.53 21.12
N ARG A 711 37.94 0.46 20.86
CA ARG A 711 38.76 1.68 20.67
C ARG A 711 38.27 2.51 19.49
N GLU A 712 37.89 1.88 18.39
CA GLU A 712 37.34 2.60 17.24
C GLU A 712 35.98 3.21 17.59
N ALA A 713 35.11 2.48 18.29
CA ALA A 713 33.85 3.03 18.78
C ALA A 713 34.03 4.22 19.74
N ILE A 714 35.07 4.20 20.58
CA ILE A 714 35.44 5.31 21.47
C ILE A 714 35.90 6.53 20.66
N ARG A 715 36.70 6.34 19.60
CA ARG A 715 37.13 7.43 18.69
C ARG A 715 35.92 8.09 18.02
N GLU A 716 34.91 7.31 17.68
CA GLU A 716 33.62 7.78 17.14
C GLU A 716 32.65 8.30 18.23
N ASN A 717 33.12 8.49 19.47
CA ASN A 717 32.37 9.00 20.62
C ASN A 717 31.11 8.18 20.99
N HIS A 718 31.10 6.87 20.72
CA HIS A 718 30.00 6.00 21.11
C HIS A 718 29.99 5.75 22.63
N ARG A 719 29.01 6.33 23.32
CA ARG A 719 28.98 6.42 24.81
C ARG A 719 29.09 5.09 25.56
N PRO A 720 28.49 3.96 25.10
CA PRO A 720 28.66 2.66 25.76
C PRO A 720 30.07 2.04 25.60
N ALA A 721 30.84 2.41 24.58
CA ALA A 721 32.08 1.72 24.23
C ALA A 721 33.18 1.77 25.31
N PRO A 722 33.41 2.88 26.06
CA PRO A 722 34.45 2.93 27.10
C PRO A 722 34.30 1.87 28.19
N ILE A 723 33.07 1.60 28.66
CA ILE A 723 32.87 0.58 29.70
C ILE A 723 32.98 -0.83 29.12
N HIS A 724 32.53 -1.05 27.88
CA HIS A 724 32.73 -2.33 27.20
C HIS A 724 34.21 -2.62 26.93
N TYR A 725 35.00 -1.58 26.64
CA TYR A 725 36.45 -1.68 26.52
C TYR A 725 37.12 -2.15 27.82
N VAL A 726 36.67 -1.64 28.99
CA VAL A 726 37.16 -2.12 30.29
C VAL A 726 36.84 -3.60 30.49
N PHE A 727 35.61 -4.03 30.20
CA PHE A 727 35.26 -5.45 30.28
C PHE A 727 36.10 -6.30 29.33
N ALA A 728 36.36 -5.83 28.11
CA ALA A 728 37.24 -6.53 27.18
C ALA A 728 38.68 -6.65 27.72
N GLN A 729 39.22 -5.62 28.38
CA GLN A 729 40.53 -5.69 29.02
C GLN A 729 40.57 -6.68 30.18
N LEU A 730 39.51 -6.73 31.00
CA LEU A 730 39.39 -7.67 32.11
C LEU A 730 39.31 -9.11 31.60
N GLU A 731 38.48 -9.39 30.59
CA GLU A 731 38.39 -10.70 29.95
C GLU A 731 39.69 -11.10 29.21
N ALA A 732 40.52 -10.13 28.79
CA ALA A 732 41.85 -10.38 28.24
C ALA A 732 42.94 -10.61 29.31
N GLY A 733 42.60 -10.61 30.61
CA GLY A 733 43.56 -10.73 31.71
C GLY A 733 44.41 -9.47 31.95
N GLN A 734 44.09 -8.34 31.33
CA GLN A 734 44.85 -7.08 31.43
C GLN A 734 44.42 -6.26 32.65
N PHE A 735 44.38 -6.89 33.84
CA PHE A 735 43.80 -6.33 35.07
C PHE A 735 44.33 -4.92 35.41
N THR A 736 45.65 -4.74 35.40
CA THR A 736 46.28 -3.46 35.75
C THR A 736 45.87 -2.34 34.79
N GLN A 737 45.81 -2.62 33.49
CA GLN A 737 45.45 -1.64 32.46
C GLN A 737 43.96 -1.29 32.55
N ALA A 738 43.10 -2.30 32.77
CA ALA A 738 41.67 -2.12 32.97
C ALA A 738 41.37 -1.22 34.17
N ARG A 739 42.05 -1.46 35.29
CA ARG A 739 41.90 -0.67 36.52
C ARG A 739 42.31 0.79 36.34
N GLN A 740 43.43 1.04 35.65
CA GLN A 740 43.88 2.40 35.34
C GLN A 740 42.88 3.13 34.46
N TYR A 741 42.46 2.51 33.35
CA TYR A 741 41.51 3.11 32.41
C TYR A 741 40.14 3.37 33.05
N LEU A 742 39.67 2.46 33.91
CA LEU A 742 38.42 2.63 34.64
C LEU A 742 38.44 3.82 35.60
N SER A 743 39.58 4.04 36.28
CA SER A 743 39.78 5.21 37.15
C SER A 743 39.70 6.52 36.38
N ASP A 744 40.40 6.60 35.23
CA ASP A 744 40.37 7.76 34.34
C ASP A 744 38.95 8.02 33.81
N LEU A 745 38.25 6.97 33.39
CA LEU A 745 36.86 7.04 32.91
C LEU A 745 35.91 7.58 33.99
N GLY A 746 36.03 7.12 35.24
CA GLY A 746 35.20 7.59 36.35
C GLY A 746 35.34 9.10 36.63
N SER A 747 36.52 9.66 36.38
CA SER A 747 36.81 11.10 36.57
C SER A 747 36.20 12.00 35.50
N THR A 748 35.93 11.46 34.30
CA THR A 748 35.43 12.21 33.14
C THR A 748 33.92 12.12 32.94
N LEU A 749 33.26 11.13 33.54
CA LEU A 749 31.82 10.91 33.39
C LEU A 749 30.96 11.86 34.26
N PRO A 750 29.80 12.35 33.76
CA PRO A 750 28.87 13.13 34.56
C PRO A 750 28.33 12.37 35.78
N SER A 751 28.16 13.06 36.91
CA SER A 751 27.74 12.50 38.21
C SER A 751 26.40 11.76 38.15
N ALA A 752 25.49 12.18 37.26
CA ALA A 752 24.14 11.64 37.12
C ALA A 752 24.00 10.53 36.06
N SER A 753 25.09 10.05 35.47
CA SER A 753 25.02 9.03 34.40
C SER A 753 24.95 7.61 34.94
N THR A 754 24.07 6.77 34.37
CA THR A 754 23.96 5.33 34.69
C THR A 754 25.26 4.58 34.41
N THR A 755 26.02 5.00 33.39
CA THR A 755 27.37 4.50 33.09
C THR A 755 28.33 4.76 34.26
N ARG A 756 28.27 5.93 34.91
CA ARG A 756 29.11 6.24 36.06
C ARG A 756 28.78 5.38 37.27
N THR A 757 27.50 5.08 37.50
CA THR A 757 27.10 4.13 38.54
C THR A 757 27.73 2.75 38.31
N LYS A 758 27.65 2.22 37.08
CA LYS A 758 28.30 0.95 36.70
C LYS A 758 29.83 1.02 36.87
N VAL A 759 30.47 2.12 36.44
CA VAL A 759 31.93 2.34 36.60
C VAL A 759 32.34 2.34 38.07
N ASN A 760 31.60 3.02 38.95
CA ASN A 760 31.91 3.08 40.38
C ASN A 760 31.77 1.71 41.05
N LEU A 761 30.70 0.97 40.75
CA LEU A 761 30.47 -0.37 41.29
C LEU A 761 31.58 -1.34 40.87
N LEU A 762 31.99 -1.29 39.61
CA LEU A 762 33.10 -2.11 39.09
C LEU A 762 34.44 -1.69 39.72
N SER A 763 34.73 -0.38 39.83
CA SER A 763 35.97 0.10 40.46
C SER A 763 36.07 -0.39 41.89
N GLU A 764 34.98 -0.32 42.65
CA GLU A 764 34.91 -0.80 44.02
C GLU A 764 35.23 -2.30 44.12
N ALA A 765 34.69 -3.13 43.22
CA ALA A 765 35.01 -4.56 43.19
C ALA A 765 36.48 -4.81 42.83
N LEU A 766 37.03 -4.11 41.83
CA LEU A 766 38.42 -4.27 41.43
C LEU A 766 39.40 -3.77 42.50
N ASP A 767 39.02 -2.81 43.33
CA ASP A 767 39.84 -2.21 44.40
C ASP A 767 39.68 -2.88 45.78
N TRP A 768 38.72 -3.78 45.94
CA TRP A 768 38.32 -4.34 47.24
C TRP A 768 39.46 -5.08 47.99
N ASN A 769 39.43 -5.08 49.32
CA ASN A 769 40.38 -5.83 50.13
C ASN A 769 39.66 -6.40 51.35
N PRO A 770 39.84 -7.69 51.71
CA PRO A 770 39.22 -8.28 52.91
C PRO A 770 39.48 -7.48 54.20
N ALA A 771 40.62 -6.77 54.30
CA ALA A 771 40.94 -5.94 55.46
C ALA A 771 40.09 -4.65 55.58
N SER A 772 39.33 -4.25 54.56
CA SER A 772 38.56 -3.01 54.58
C SER A 772 37.24 -3.11 55.35
N GLY A 773 36.79 -4.32 55.70
CA GLY A 773 35.52 -4.55 56.42
C GLY A 773 34.27 -4.11 55.64
N LYS A 774 34.39 -3.92 54.32
CA LYS A 774 33.30 -3.44 53.45
C LYS A 774 32.60 -4.63 52.81
N GLU A 775 31.30 -4.76 53.05
CA GLU A 775 30.46 -5.81 52.47
C GLU A 775 30.11 -5.48 51.02
N LEU A 776 30.29 -6.44 50.12
CA LEU A 776 30.02 -6.32 48.69
C LEU A 776 28.63 -6.87 48.34
N SER A 777 28.00 -6.32 47.30
CA SER A 777 26.82 -6.95 46.68
C SER A 777 27.20 -8.25 45.96
N ASP A 778 26.27 -9.18 45.74
CA ASP A 778 26.55 -10.44 45.05
C ASP A 778 27.09 -10.25 43.62
N GLN A 779 26.67 -9.20 42.91
CA GLN A 779 27.26 -8.84 41.61
C GLN A 779 28.73 -8.42 41.74
N GLN A 780 29.08 -7.64 42.76
CA GLN A 780 30.46 -7.25 43.04
C GLN A 780 31.31 -8.43 43.52
N LYS A 781 30.75 -9.33 44.33
CA LYS A 781 31.41 -10.59 44.71
C LYS A 781 31.70 -11.44 43.47
N HIS A 782 30.74 -11.56 42.55
CA HIS A 782 30.96 -12.23 41.28
C HIS A 782 32.10 -11.60 40.48
N TRP A 783 32.18 -10.26 40.39
CA TRP A 783 33.32 -9.57 39.76
C TRP A 783 34.66 -9.81 40.45
N VAL A 784 34.70 -9.80 41.79
CA VAL A 784 35.91 -10.11 42.56
C VAL A 784 36.36 -11.54 42.23
N ILE A 785 35.46 -12.51 42.29
CA ILE A 785 35.78 -13.91 41.98
C ILE A 785 36.28 -14.03 40.54
N ARG A 786 35.58 -13.45 39.56
CA ARG A 786 35.93 -13.57 38.14
C ARG A 786 37.26 -12.89 37.77
N TYR A 787 37.49 -11.67 38.25
CA TYR A 787 38.62 -10.85 37.78
C TYR A 787 39.78 -10.77 38.77
N ARG A 788 39.59 -11.21 40.02
CA ARG A 788 40.61 -11.16 41.07
C ARG A 788 41.06 -12.50 41.60
N ASN A 789 40.57 -13.61 41.04
CA ASN A 789 40.95 -14.97 41.47
C ASN A 789 42.47 -15.16 41.58
N LEU A 790 43.22 -14.72 40.56
CA LEU A 790 44.67 -14.86 40.50
C LEU A 790 45.45 -13.89 41.40
N TYR A 791 44.76 -12.93 42.03
CA TYR A 791 45.37 -11.83 42.79
C TYR A 791 45.04 -11.87 44.29
N LEU A 792 44.22 -12.82 44.72
CA LEU A 792 43.80 -13.00 46.12
C LEU A 792 44.07 -14.44 46.57
N PRO A 793 44.25 -14.69 47.88
CA PRO A 793 44.40 -16.05 48.38
C PRO A 793 43.16 -16.91 48.08
N PRO A 794 43.33 -18.20 47.70
CA PRO A 794 42.21 -19.10 47.40
C PRO A 794 41.17 -19.19 48.52
N ALA A 795 41.60 -19.15 49.78
CA ALA A 795 40.72 -19.15 50.94
C ALA A 795 39.77 -17.93 50.98
N THR A 796 40.26 -16.74 50.58
CA THR A 796 39.44 -15.52 50.53
C THR A 796 38.42 -15.60 49.41
N ILE A 797 38.79 -16.13 48.25
CA ILE A 797 37.87 -16.33 47.12
C ILE A 797 36.76 -17.31 47.49
N LEU A 798 37.10 -18.41 48.17
CA LEU A 798 36.14 -19.41 48.62
C LEU A 798 35.16 -18.84 49.67
N GLU A 799 35.64 -18.05 50.63
CA GLU A 799 34.80 -17.38 51.63
C GLU A 799 33.81 -16.41 50.98
N GLU A 800 34.27 -15.58 50.04
CA GLU A 800 33.41 -14.66 49.30
C GLU A 800 32.34 -15.41 48.51
N TRP A 801 32.71 -16.49 47.83
CA TRP A 801 31.77 -17.33 47.08
C TRP A 801 30.71 -17.98 48.00
N GLN A 802 31.12 -18.50 49.16
CA GLN A 802 30.20 -19.10 50.13
C GLN A 802 29.22 -18.08 50.72
N SER A 803 29.66 -16.83 50.87
CA SER A 803 28.85 -15.73 51.43
C SER A 803 27.82 -15.13 50.47
N MET A 804 27.75 -15.59 49.22
CA MET A 804 26.80 -15.08 48.22
C MET A 804 25.37 -15.55 48.52
N GLY A 805 24.41 -14.62 48.52
CA GLY A 805 23.00 -14.91 48.87
C GLY A 805 22.11 -15.26 47.67
N THR A 806 22.44 -14.76 46.49
CA THR A 806 21.69 -14.97 45.25
C THR A 806 22.21 -16.21 44.52
N ASN A 807 21.35 -17.22 44.35
CA ASN A 807 21.75 -18.49 43.73
C ASN A 807 22.31 -18.31 42.31
N ASP A 808 21.80 -17.37 41.51
CA ASP A 808 22.28 -17.17 40.14
C ASP A 808 23.71 -16.62 40.11
N PHE A 809 24.01 -15.58 40.87
CA PHE A 809 25.37 -15.04 40.95
C PHE A 809 26.33 -16.04 41.62
N LYS A 810 25.86 -16.78 42.64
CA LYS A 810 26.65 -17.85 43.27
C LYS A 810 26.97 -18.97 42.28
N ALA A 811 26.00 -19.36 41.46
CA ALA A 811 26.20 -20.37 40.42
C ALA A 811 27.13 -19.86 39.31
N LEU A 812 26.99 -18.61 38.84
CA LEU A 812 27.88 -18.02 37.85
C LEU A 812 29.34 -17.92 38.34
N ALA A 813 29.52 -17.49 39.59
CA ALA A 813 30.84 -17.42 40.21
C ALA A 813 31.45 -18.82 40.46
N GLY A 814 30.63 -19.78 40.90
CA GLY A 814 31.04 -21.16 41.09
C GLY A 814 31.45 -21.82 39.77
N LEU A 815 30.66 -21.60 38.71
CA LEU A 815 30.97 -22.12 37.37
C LEU A 815 32.31 -21.58 36.86
N PHE A 816 32.59 -20.28 37.08
CA PHE A 816 33.88 -19.71 36.74
C PHE A 816 35.04 -20.40 37.49
N LEU A 817 34.90 -20.61 38.80
CA LEU A 817 35.91 -21.30 39.60
C LEU A 817 36.11 -22.75 39.16
N TRP A 818 35.03 -23.46 38.84
CA TRP A 818 35.08 -24.81 38.28
C TRP A 818 35.86 -24.87 36.97
N GLU A 819 35.59 -23.94 36.05
CA GLU A 819 36.16 -23.93 34.71
C GLU A 819 37.61 -23.40 34.67
N ASN A 820 38.02 -22.56 35.63
CA ASN A 820 39.26 -21.79 35.53
C ASN A 820 40.20 -21.90 36.75
N ASP A 821 39.78 -22.57 37.84
CA ASP A 821 40.60 -22.73 39.05
C ASP A 821 40.67 -24.21 39.49
N PRO A 822 41.73 -24.95 39.11
CA PRO A 822 41.87 -26.36 39.47
C PRO A 822 41.96 -26.62 40.99
N GLU A 823 42.42 -25.64 41.77
CA GLU A 823 42.56 -25.76 43.23
C GLU A 823 41.19 -25.64 43.91
N LEU A 824 40.36 -24.71 43.44
CA LEU A 824 39.03 -24.44 44.01
C LEU A 824 37.90 -25.27 43.38
N ALA A 825 38.10 -25.82 42.18
CA ALA A 825 37.10 -26.60 41.44
C ALA A 825 36.44 -27.72 42.29
N PRO A 826 37.18 -28.58 43.04
CA PRO A 826 36.55 -29.65 43.83
C PRO A 826 35.60 -29.14 44.92
N TYR A 827 35.83 -27.93 45.44
CA TYR A 827 35.03 -27.35 46.52
C TYR A 827 33.70 -26.77 46.04
N VAL A 828 33.65 -26.30 44.80
CA VAL A 828 32.42 -25.72 44.22
C VAL A 828 31.54 -26.76 43.53
N GLN A 829 32.12 -27.87 43.05
CA GLN A 829 31.45 -28.90 42.25
C GLN A 829 30.19 -29.47 42.90
N SER A 830 30.31 -29.93 44.15
CA SER A 830 29.21 -30.62 44.84
C SER A 830 28.02 -29.70 45.06
N GLU A 831 28.27 -28.43 45.37
CA GLU A 831 27.21 -27.46 45.61
C GLU A 831 26.59 -26.98 44.29
N LEU A 832 27.41 -26.73 43.25
CA LEU A 832 26.96 -26.38 41.89
C LEU A 832 25.93 -27.36 41.34
N SER A 833 26.15 -28.66 41.53
CA SER A 833 25.23 -29.71 41.06
C SER A 833 23.84 -29.69 41.70
N SER A 834 23.69 -28.99 42.84
CA SER A 834 22.46 -28.97 43.65
C SER A 834 21.84 -27.58 43.82
N LEU A 835 22.48 -26.54 43.27
CA LEU A 835 22.08 -25.13 43.41
C LEU A 835 20.84 -24.81 42.55
N PRO A 836 19.71 -24.35 43.14
CA PRO A 836 18.53 -23.99 42.38
C PRO A 836 18.68 -22.58 41.77
N VAL A 837 18.78 -22.50 40.44
CA VAL A 837 18.94 -21.25 39.67
C VAL A 837 17.65 -20.81 39.00
N SER A 838 17.51 -19.52 38.72
CA SER A 838 16.26 -18.90 38.25
C SER A 838 15.98 -19.11 36.76
N THR A 839 17.02 -19.35 35.94
CA THR A 839 16.87 -19.52 34.50
C THR A 839 17.21 -20.94 34.06
N ALA A 840 16.37 -21.49 33.17
CA ALA A 840 16.66 -22.76 32.51
C ALA A 840 18.00 -22.72 31.77
N ALA A 841 18.36 -21.54 31.23
CA ALA A 841 19.65 -21.31 30.61
C ALA A 841 20.81 -21.55 31.61
N LEU A 842 20.81 -20.88 32.76
CA LEU A 842 21.89 -21.06 33.73
C LEU A 842 21.96 -22.52 34.24
N ALA A 843 20.81 -23.17 34.47
CA ALA A 843 20.76 -24.57 34.89
C ALA A 843 21.40 -25.51 33.86
N GLN A 844 21.08 -25.32 32.59
CA GLN A 844 21.64 -26.11 31.49
C GLN A 844 23.13 -25.82 31.28
N ARG A 845 23.57 -24.58 31.47
CA ARG A 845 24.98 -24.22 31.41
C ARG A 845 25.79 -24.98 32.48
N ILE A 846 25.28 -25.06 33.70
CA ILE A 846 25.89 -25.85 34.79
C ILE A 846 25.91 -27.34 34.44
N ALA A 847 24.78 -27.89 33.98
CA ALA A 847 24.70 -29.29 33.58
C ALA A 847 25.72 -29.62 32.46
N PHE A 848 25.85 -28.75 31.46
CA PHE A 848 26.80 -28.92 30.37
C PHE A 848 28.26 -28.93 30.88
N SER A 849 28.66 -27.96 31.70
CA SER A 849 30.03 -27.88 32.24
C SER A 849 30.38 -29.02 33.19
N LEU A 850 29.38 -29.64 33.85
CA LEU A 850 29.58 -30.85 34.66
C LEU A 850 29.75 -32.11 33.80
N VAL A 851 28.99 -32.26 32.72
CA VAL A 851 29.11 -33.40 31.79
C VAL A 851 30.43 -33.36 31.02
N ALA A 852 30.86 -32.18 30.57
CA ALA A 852 32.13 -32.00 29.85
C ALA A 852 33.37 -32.37 30.68
N ALA A 853 33.26 -32.48 32.01
CA ALA A 853 34.35 -32.76 32.92
C ALA A 853 34.51 -34.26 33.30
N ASP A 854 33.62 -35.14 32.82
CA ASP A 854 33.71 -36.60 33.03
C ASP A 854 33.98 -37.31 31.68
N PRO A 855 35.25 -37.64 31.35
CA PRO A 855 35.63 -38.22 30.06
C PRO A 855 35.03 -39.61 29.78
N ASP A 856 34.50 -40.29 30.82
CA ASP A 856 34.01 -41.66 30.74
C ASP A 856 32.50 -41.76 30.45
N GLN A 857 31.77 -40.62 30.32
CA GLN A 857 30.37 -40.57 29.89
C GLN A 857 30.24 -40.00 28.46
N PRO A 858 30.03 -40.86 27.43
CA PRO A 858 30.03 -40.44 26.02
C PRO A 858 28.74 -39.69 25.56
N ASP A 859 27.91 -39.21 26.47
CA ASP A 859 26.49 -38.95 26.23
C ASP A 859 26.10 -37.45 26.20
N LEU A 860 27.01 -36.55 25.77
CA LEU A 860 26.67 -35.17 25.39
C LEU A 860 25.60 -35.11 24.27
N ALA A 861 25.48 -36.18 23.47
CA ALA A 861 24.51 -36.29 22.37
C ALA A 861 23.11 -36.82 22.78
N THR A 862 22.97 -37.51 23.91
CA THR A 862 21.68 -38.12 24.34
C THR A 862 20.91 -37.27 25.34
N HIS A 863 21.59 -36.34 26.02
CA HIS A 863 20.92 -35.36 26.86
C HIS A 863 20.30 -34.23 26.03
N SER A 864 19.01 -33.96 26.26
CA SER A 864 18.25 -32.82 25.70
C SER A 864 18.72 -31.46 26.27
N LEU A 865 20.03 -31.23 26.35
CA LEU A 865 20.60 -29.97 26.81
C LEU A 865 20.59 -28.98 25.66
N THR A 866 19.87 -27.87 25.83
CA THR A 866 19.94 -26.76 24.87
C THR A 866 21.18 -25.90 25.15
N PRO A 867 22.04 -25.67 24.14
CA PRO A 867 23.31 -24.96 24.29
C PRO A 867 23.07 -23.45 24.33
N ILE A 868 23.81 -22.72 25.18
CA ILE A 868 23.51 -21.30 25.44
C ILE A 868 24.67 -20.38 25.08
N THR A 869 25.92 -20.83 25.20
CA THR A 869 27.09 -20.06 24.72
C THR A 869 27.46 -20.43 23.29
N PRO A 870 28.09 -19.52 22.52
CA PRO A 870 28.69 -19.84 21.21
C PRO A 870 29.58 -21.09 21.25
N GLN A 871 30.44 -21.22 22.27
CA GLN A 871 31.29 -22.40 22.48
C GLN A 871 30.48 -23.68 22.70
N GLN A 872 29.45 -23.66 23.55
CA GLN A 872 28.59 -24.84 23.79
C GLN A 872 27.80 -25.23 22.55
N LYS A 873 27.28 -24.26 21.80
CA LYS A 873 26.61 -24.48 20.52
C LYS A 873 27.57 -25.15 19.53
N LEU A 874 28.81 -24.68 19.48
CA LEU A 874 29.85 -25.28 18.63
C LEU A 874 30.18 -26.70 19.09
N GLN A 875 30.41 -26.94 20.37
CA GLN A 875 30.68 -28.27 20.94
C GLN A 875 29.55 -29.27 20.69
N GLN A 876 28.30 -28.90 20.96
CA GLN A 876 27.17 -29.78 20.67
C GLN A 876 27.03 -30.05 19.17
N ARG A 877 27.27 -29.04 18.31
CA ARG A 877 27.27 -29.24 16.85
C ARG A 877 28.40 -30.18 16.44
N MET A 878 29.57 -30.11 17.07
CA MET A 878 30.67 -31.05 16.87
C MET A 878 30.26 -32.48 17.29
N ALA A 879 29.70 -32.65 18.48
CA ALA A 879 29.20 -33.92 18.98
C ALA A 879 28.10 -34.52 18.08
N ALA A 880 27.12 -33.72 17.65
CA ALA A 880 26.01 -34.14 16.79
C ALA A 880 26.47 -34.59 15.38
N ILE A 881 27.56 -34.01 14.88
CA ILE A 881 28.18 -34.39 13.60
C ILE A 881 29.13 -35.60 13.79
N GLY A 882 29.35 -36.06 15.03
CA GLY A 882 30.26 -37.15 15.36
C GLY A 882 31.73 -36.77 15.31
N LEU A 883 32.05 -35.46 15.38
CA LEU A 883 33.42 -34.93 15.30
C LEU A 883 34.26 -35.30 16.53
N GLU A 884 33.63 -35.37 17.70
CA GLU A 884 34.29 -35.78 18.95
C GLU A 884 34.65 -37.28 18.96
N ASN A 885 33.94 -38.09 18.15
CA ASN A 885 34.13 -39.54 18.05
C ASN A 885 34.77 -40.00 16.72
N GLY A 886 35.22 -39.06 15.87
CA GLY A 886 35.93 -39.35 14.61
C GLY A 886 35.06 -39.86 13.44
N ALA A 887 33.73 -39.70 13.47
CA ALA A 887 32.79 -40.32 12.53
C ALA A 887 32.29 -39.41 11.39
N ALA A 888 32.73 -38.15 11.31
CA ALA A 888 32.23 -37.15 10.35
C ALA A 888 32.96 -37.16 8.99
N SER A 889 32.32 -36.60 7.95
CA SER A 889 32.97 -36.38 6.65
C SER A 889 33.97 -35.21 6.68
N ALA A 890 35.04 -35.31 5.88
CA ALA A 890 36.07 -34.26 5.74
C ALA A 890 35.49 -32.91 5.27
N GLU A 891 34.45 -32.92 4.43
CA GLU A 891 33.79 -31.69 3.97
C GLU A 891 33.01 -30.99 5.09
N THR A 892 32.31 -31.76 5.93
CA THR A 892 31.55 -31.18 7.06
C THR A 892 32.49 -30.56 8.09
N MET A 893 33.63 -31.21 8.34
CA MET A 893 34.73 -30.70 9.16
C MET A 893 35.26 -29.36 8.63
N LYS A 894 35.60 -29.32 7.34
CA LYS A 894 36.12 -28.12 6.66
C LYS A 894 35.14 -26.96 6.72
N ALA A 895 33.86 -27.21 6.48
CA ALA A 895 32.82 -26.18 6.54
C ALA A 895 32.66 -25.59 7.95
N LEU A 896 32.62 -26.43 8.98
CA LEU A 896 32.47 -25.96 10.37
C LEU A 896 33.68 -25.15 10.84
N ALA A 897 34.89 -25.64 10.56
CA ALA A 897 36.14 -24.95 10.89
C ALA A 897 36.26 -23.58 10.19
N ALA A 898 35.74 -23.45 8.97
CA ALA A 898 35.71 -22.18 8.23
C ALA A 898 34.63 -21.21 8.74
N GLN A 899 33.47 -21.71 9.20
CA GLN A 899 32.36 -20.88 9.71
C GLN A 899 32.64 -20.35 11.12
N ALA A 900 33.20 -21.18 11.99
CA ALA A 900 33.47 -20.89 13.40
C ALA A 900 34.93 -21.17 13.78
N PRO A 901 35.91 -20.39 13.27
CA PRO A 901 37.34 -20.54 13.59
C PRO A 901 37.66 -19.99 15.00
N ILE A 902 36.81 -20.32 15.97
CA ILE A 902 36.93 -19.91 17.38
C ILE A 902 37.48 -21.06 18.24
N ASN A 903 37.58 -22.27 17.68
CA ASN A 903 38.14 -23.45 18.34
C ASN A 903 39.45 -23.84 17.60
N PRO A 904 40.63 -23.57 18.21
CA PRO A 904 41.92 -23.89 17.62
C PRO A 904 42.12 -25.38 17.32
N ASP A 905 41.66 -26.25 18.22
CA ASP A 905 41.81 -27.71 18.09
C ASP A 905 41.08 -28.23 16.84
N LEU A 906 39.84 -27.78 16.63
CA LEU A 906 39.07 -28.12 15.44
C LEU A 906 39.81 -27.65 14.18
N VAL A 907 40.24 -26.39 14.14
CA VAL A 907 40.94 -25.85 12.97
C VAL A 907 42.24 -26.62 12.70
N GLN A 908 43.00 -26.96 13.73
CA GLN A 908 44.24 -27.72 13.62
C GLN A 908 43.98 -29.15 13.14
N GLN A 909 42.97 -29.83 13.68
CA GLN A 909 42.57 -31.18 13.25
C GLN A 909 42.21 -31.21 11.77
N VAL A 910 41.40 -30.25 11.30
CA VAL A 910 41.04 -30.14 9.88
C VAL A 910 42.25 -29.77 9.02
N THR A 911 43.10 -28.86 9.47
CA THR A 911 44.33 -28.48 8.77
C THR A 911 45.26 -29.69 8.58
N ASN A 912 45.42 -30.52 9.61
CA ASN A 912 46.19 -31.76 9.55
C ASN A 912 45.54 -32.80 8.63
N GLY A 913 44.22 -32.96 8.69
CA GLY A 913 43.48 -33.84 7.77
C GLY A 913 43.68 -33.46 6.30
N LEU A 914 43.54 -32.17 5.97
CA LEU A 914 43.76 -31.66 4.61
C LEU A 914 45.20 -31.89 4.13
N ASN A 915 46.20 -31.74 5.01
CA ASN A 915 47.59 -32.07 4.67
C ASN A 915 47.78 -33.57 4.39
N ASN A 916 47.14 -34.44 5.18
CA ASN A 916 47.19 -35.89 4.98
C ASN A 916 46.53 -36.31 3.66
N ASP A 917 45.50 -35.58 3.22
CA ASP A 917 44.82 -35.77 1.94
C ASP A 917 45.57 -35.15 0.74
N GLY A 918 46.69 -34.44 0.99
CA GLY A 918 47.50 -33.77 -0.03
C GLY A 918 46.99 -32.38 -0.45
N ASP A 919 45.94 -31.84 0.18
CA ASP A 919 45.41 -30.49 -0.04
C ASP A 919 46.14 -29.44 0.83
N THR A 920 47.44 -29.29 0.62
CA THR A 920 48.29 -28.38 1.41
C THR A 920 47.88 -26.90 1.25
N LEU A 921 47.37 -26.52 0.07
CA LEU A 921 46.88 -25.17 -0.20
C LEU A 921 45.52 -24.90 0.46
N GLY A 922 44.62 -25.89 0.47
CA GLY A 922 43.36 -25.79 1.21
C GLY A 922 43.58 -25.75 2.73
N ALA A 923 44.54 -26.51 3.24
CA ALA A 923 45.00 -26.43 4.63
C ALA A 923 45.51 -25.02 4.96
N TYR A 924 46.36 -24.45 4.08
CA TYR A 924 46.84 -23.06 4.21
C TYR A 924 45.69 -22.04 4.21
N ALA A 925 44.74 -22.14 3.27
CA ALA A 925 43.63 -21.22 3.17
C ALA A 925 42.73 -21.23 4.42
N LEU A 926 42.47 -22.42 4.99
CA LEU A 926 41.68 -22.57 6.21
C LEU A 926 42.38 -21.91 7.40
N ILE A 927 43.65 -22.24 7.65
CA ILE A 927 44.38 -21.67 8.79
C ILE A 927 44.62 -20.18 8.61
N GLN A 928 44.85 -19.71 7.38
CA GLN A 928 44.97 -18.28 7.08
C GLN A 928 43.68 -17.53 7.42
N GLN A 929 42.52 -18.08 7.05
CA GLN A 929 41.22 -17.51 7.41
C GLN A 929 41.05 -17.47 8.94
N ALA A 930 41.41 -18.56 9.64
CA ALA A 930 41.30 -18.64 11.09
C ALA A 930 42.19 -17.62 11.81
N VAL A 931 43.46 -17.49 11.40
CA VAL A 931 44.41 -16.50 11.95
C VAL A 931 43.97 -15.08 11.60
N THR A 932 43.44 -14.84 10.40
CA THR A 932 42.89 -13.52 10.03
C THR A 932 41.70 -13.17 10.91
N PHE A 933 40.88 -14.16 11.27
CA PHE A 933 39.73 -13.96 12.15
C PHE A 933 40.14 -13.78 13.62
N ASN A 934 41.15 -14.51 14.10
CA ASN A 934 41.66 -14.47 15.47
C ASN A 934 43.20 -14.47 15.52
N GLN A 935 43.80 -13.33 15.19
CA GLN A 935 45.26 -13.17 15.08
C GLN A 935 46.02 -13.18 16.40
N TRP A 936 45.33 -13.30 17.55
CA TRP A 936 45.95 -13.31 18.89
C TRP A 936 45.94 -14.69 19.53
N ASP A 937 45.39 -15.70 18.85
CA ASP A 937 45.37 -17.06 19.35
C ASP A 937 46.70 -17.74 19.06
N VAL A 938 47.37 -18.14 20.14
CA VAL A 938 48.73 -18.68 20.09
C VAL A 938 48.76 -20.03 19.36
N GLU A 939 47.76 -20.89 19.55
CA GLU A 939 47.70 -22.22 18.92
C GLU A 939 47.40 -22.13 17.42
N LEU A 940 46.51 -21.21 17.01
CA LEU A 940 46.28 -20.93 15.60
C LEU A 940 47.52 -20.33 14.93
N LEU A 941 48.25 -19.43 15.60
CA LEU A 941 49.49 -18.84 15.07
C LEU A 941 50.62 -19.88 14.93
N LYS A 942 50.77 -20.80 15.91
CA LYS A 942 51.71 -21.94 15.80
C LYS A 942 51.40 -22.77 14.57
N THR A 943 50.14 -23.17 14.43
CA THR A 943 49.65 -23.99 13.31
C THR A 943 49.86 -23.25 11.98
N TYR A 944 49.64 -21.94 11.94
CA TYR A 944 49.85 -21.10 10.77
C TYR A 944 51.32 -21.00 10.36
N ALA A 945 52.23 -20.79 11.31
CA ALA A 945 53.66 -20.71 11.04
C ALA A 945 54.16 -21.98 10.36
N ILE A 946 53.83 -23.14 10.94
CA ILE A 946 54.18 -24.46 10.37
C ILE A 946 53.53 -24.68 9.00
N GLN A 947 52.24 -24.32 8.85
CA GLN A 947 51.53 -24.50 7.58
C GLN A 947 52.08 -23.61 6.46
N CYS A 948 52.57 -22.42 6.79
CA CYS A 948 53.18 -21.51 5.81
C CYS A 948 54.39 -22.17 5.12
N ILE A 949 55.28 -22.84 5.86
CA ILE A 949 56.40 -23.56 5.22
C ILE A 949 55.87 -24.73 4.39
N LYS A 950 54.96 -25.54 4.96
CA LYS A 950 54.37 -26.70 4.24
C LYS A 950 53.77 -26.29 2.90
N ALA A 951 53.15 -25.11 2.83
CA ALA A 951 52.55 -24.56 1.62
C ALA A 951 53.52 -23.77 0.72
N GLY A 952 54.80 -23.65 1.07
CA GLY A 952 55.82 -22.97 0.26
C GLY A 952 55.92 -21.45 0.47
N PHE A 953 55.48 -20.94 1.61
CA PHE A 953 55.48 -19.52 1.98
C PHE A 953 56.38 -19.20 3.20
N PRO A 954 57.70 -19.48 3.16
CA PRO A 954 58.59 -19.36 4.32
C PRO A 954 58.66 -17.93 4.89
N ALA A 955 58.57 -16.89 4.05
CA ALA A 955 58.57 -15.51 4.53
C ALA A 955 57.36 -15.16 5.42
N LEU A 956 56.20 -15.79 5.17
CA LEU A 956 55.01 -15.62 6.01
C LEU A 956 55.13 -16.42 7.31
N GLY A 957 55.74 -17.60 7.25
CA GLY A 957 55.99 -18.44 8.42
C GLY A 957 56.99 -17.80 9.39
N GLU A 958 58.06 -17.20 8.88
CA GLU A 958 59.06 -16.46 9.68
C GLU A 958 58.43 -15.29 10.41
N LYS A 959 57.58 -14.53 9.71
CA LYS A 959 56.85 -13.43 10.34
C LYS A 959 55.93 -13.93 11.46
N ALA A 960 55.24 -15.05 11.26
CA ALA A 960 54.37 -15.62 12.29
C ALA A 960 55.18 -16.13 13.50
N LEU A 961 56.37 -16.68 13.27
CA LEU A 961 57.34 -17.03 14.32
C LEU A 961 57.81 -15.79 15.09
N ASP A 962 58.13 -14.70 14.40
CA ASP A 962 58.52 -13.45 15.04
C ASP A 962 57.39 -12.90 15.94
N ASP A 963 56.14 -12.95 15.47
CA ASP A 963 54.96 -12.54 16.24
C ASP A 963 54.78 -13.42 17.50
N LEU A 964 55.05 -14.72 17.41
CA LEU A 964 54.95 -15.69 18.51
C LEU A 964 56.03 -15.53 19.59
N LYS A 965 57.18 -14.94 19.25
CA LYS A 965 58.32 -14.77 20.17
C LYS A 965 57.99 -13.95 21.42
N LEU A 966 57.03 -13.03 21.30
CA LEU A 966 56.57 -12.17 22.40
C LEU A 966 55.43 -12.80 23.21
N SER A 967 54.83 -13.88 22.71
CA SER A 967 53.63 -14.50 23.27
C SER A 967 53.88 -15.87 23.91
N LEU A 968 55.03 -16.50 23.62
CA LEU A 968 55.39 -17.82 24.14
C LEU A 968 56.44 -17.78 25.26
N PRO A 969 56.37 -18.70 26.24
CA PRO A 969 57.51 -19.03 27.10
C PRO A 969 58.73 -19.42 26.27
N ALA A 970 59.94 -19.04 26.72
CA ALA A 970 61.17 -19.23 25.96
C ALA A 970 61.43 -20.70 25.57
N GLU A 971 61.10 -21.65 26.45
CA GLU A 971 61.26 -23.08 26.20
C GLU A 971 60.32 -23.60 25.09
N GLU A 972 59.08 -23.13 25.10
CA GLU A 972 58.06 -23.51 24.14
C GLU A 972 58.32 -22.89 22.76
N TYR A 973 58.77 -21.64 22.73
CA TYR A 973 59.22 -20.97 21.50
C TYR A 973 60.39 -21.71 20.84
N ASN A 974 61.42 -22.06 21.61
CA ASN A 974 62.58 -22.76 21.07
C ASN A 974 62.20 -24.14 20.48
N THR A 975 61.22 -24.81 21.07
CA THR A 975 60.70 -26.09 20.59
C THR A 975 59.99 -25.92 19.24
N LEU A 976 59.11 -24.92 19.14
CA LEU A 976 58.41 -24.59 17.88
C LEU A 976 59.37 -24.14 16.78
N GLU A 977 60.37 -23.32 17.11
CA GLU A 977 61.39 -22.87 16.15
C GLU A 977 62.19 -24.07 15.62
N ALA A 978 62.58 -25.01 16.48
CA ALA A 978 63.28 -26.23 16.05
C ALA A 978 62.43 -27.06 15.06
N GLU A 979 61.14 -27.25 15.35
CA GLU A 979 60.20 -27.94 14.45
C GLU A 979 60.06 -27.21 13.11
N TYR A 980 59.90 -25.89 13.14
CA TYR A 980 59.82 -25.06 11.95
C TYR A 980 61.07 -25.21 11.05
N ARG A 981 62.27 -25.15 11.65
CA ARG A 981 63.55 -25.29 10.94
C ARG A 981 63.74 -26.69 10.37
N GLU A 982 63.31 -27.73 11.07
CA GLU A 982 63.34 -29.10 10.56
C GLU A 982 62.50 -29.24 9.29
N ILE A 983 61.27 -28.73 9.32
CA ILE A 983 60.36 -28.76 8.16
C ILE A 983 60.92 -27.93 6.99
N GLU A 984 61.53 -26.78 7.27
CA GLU A 984 62.21 -25.95 6.27
C GLU A 984 63.34 -26.70 5.56
N THR A 985 64.17 -27.45 6.30
CA THR A 985 65.26 -28.26 5.71
C THR A 985 64.77 -29.45 4.90
N LEU A 986 63.63 -30.05 5.26
CA LEU A 986 63.02 -31.17 4.54
C LEU A 986 62.37 -30.72 3.22
N LEU A 987 61.90 -29.48 3.15
CA LEU A 987 61.21 -28.92 1.99
C LEU A 987 62.10 -28.07 1.08
N THR A 988 63.29 -27.66 1.54
CA THR A 988 64.31 -27.04 0.69
C THR A 988 65.12 -28.13 -0.03
N PRO A 989 65.10 -28.20 -1.38
CA PRO A 989 65.98 -29.11 -2.08
C PRO A 989 67.43 -28.68 -1.84
N ALA A 990 68.26 -29.59 -1.35
CA ALA A 990 69.70 -29.40 -1.32
C ALA A 990 70.22 -29.23 -2.76
N GLY A 991 70.35 -27.98 -3.21
CA GLY A 991 71.10 -27.61 -4.41
C GLY A 991 70.42 -26.56 -5.29
N PHE A 992 70.78 -25.29 -5.08
CA PHE A 992 71.38 -24.44 -6.12
C PHE A 992 72.20 -23.35 -5.40
N GLY A 993 73.51 -23.52 -5.40
CA GLY A 993 74.47 -22.42 -5.28
C GLY A 993 74.70 -21.77 -6.63
#